data_AF-A0A9D8R3J5-F1
#
_entry.id   AF-A0A9D8R3J5-F1
#
_cell.length_a   1.000
_cell.length_b   1.000
_cell.length_c   1.000
_cell.angle_alpha   90.00
_cell.angle_beta   90.00
_cell.angle_gamma   90.00
#
_symmetry.space_group_name_H-M   'P 1'
#
loop_
_entity.id
_entity.type
_entity.pdbx_description
1 polymer ?
#
loop_
_entity_poly.entity_id
_entity_poly.type
_entity_poly.pdbx_seq_one_letter_code
_entity_poly.pdbx_strand_id
1 'polypeptide(L)'
;MKRVLLICLALWSVAAAAQRTGVREEVLSDWNKSSGLDCLYDFSPKVSTPGPKGYEAVYISHYGRHGSRYAYTESAYTVFLNLLAEGRRQDNLTPYGESLLNTLQPFWDNVCNKVGDLTPLGWEQQQRIADIMVKDYPAAFGKGSVVDACASASVRSILSMSSFCAAVSRLAPKASVYEHQGKLDIQATRPNQVRNPFKYQGPANVFPYPESSEDFFFRRLPGYRDILGRVFKDTDTCLGSMNPHDAFFNIYMFISGMNSLPEEEKVDLSGLVTPQEYATLWEIDNYERFREYLPYRTPCSSIVDDMMAKADAALAAGTRGADLRFGHDHVLMALLMIMDIDDFDQAPASADDLVYYFQSFRSPMSTNIQMVFYAPKKKGDILVKVLLNGEEARLGKLEPVSGPYYRWTDAKAYLTARVSRFVTRQDKAEWVSKGLAPGVEYKEFHGADPVSGSAQHVYVVDWDMSVPGCALKFNYTQEAKPTSRVMRETGAVVAMNACYEPASVVLKVDGKLISAVPNGAVMNSGVPQWKSEGAICTDGHSVSISYDGKGKDLAGIRKFYSASTAPNIFTSSPMLIDDYVAVGESFAGYYSSDALKEFNYEDSRRHQGVRHPRTAVAVTADNHLLMVVVDGRRAGVSEGMTCRELARFLKVNFNPRYALNMDGGGSSTLCVEGQGDPGTHVVNYPTDNKRYDHAGERHLYSHFVLVRE
;
A
#
# COMPACT_ATOMS: atom_id res chain seq x y z
N MET A 1 -8.50 1.77 -48.48
CA MET A 1 -8.23 1.71 -47.02
C MET A 1 -8.88 2.84 -46.22
N LYS A 2 -8.78 4.12 -46.60
CA LYS A 2 -9.39 5.23 -45.83
C LYS A 2 -10.92 5.17 -45.65
N ARG A 3 -11.69 4.70 -46.67
CA ARG A 3 -13.16 4.55 -46.58
C ARG A 3 -13.63 3.38 -45.71
N VAL A 4 -12.82 2.32 -45.57
CA VAL A 4 -13.15 1.16 -44.71
C VAL A 4 -12.87 1.49 -43.24
N LEU A 5 -11.80 2.23 -42.96
CA LEU A 5 -11.48 2.73 -41.61
C LEU A 5 -12.57 3.69 -41.08
N LEU A 6 -13.11 4.56 -41.93
CA LEU A 6 -14.18 5.50 -41.58
C LEU A 6 -15.53 4.80 -41.32
N ILE A 7 -15.83 3.70 -42.00
CA ILE A 7 -17.06 2.91 -41.78
C ILE A 7 -16.94 2.08 -40.49
N CYS A 8 -15.76 1.54 -40.17
CA CYS A 8 -15.52 0.87 -38.89
C CYS A 8 -15.58 1.83 -37.70
N LEU A 9 -15.01 3.04 -37.80
CA LEU A 9 -15.11 4.07 -36.77
C LEU A 9 -16.55 4.59 -36.58
N ALA A 10 -17.31 4.73 -37.67
CA ALA A 10 -18.72 5.14 -37.60
C ALA A 10 -19.61 4.04 -36.98
N LEU A 11 -19.43 2.77 -37.34
CA LEU A 11 -20.18 1.65 -36.75
C LEU A 11 -19.90 1.46 -35.25
N TRP A 12 -18.70 1.84 -34.77
CA TRP A 12 -18.33 1.71 -33.35
C TRP A 12 -18.77 2.91 -32.50
N SER A 13 -18.83 4.12 -33.08
CA SER A 13 -19.47 5.26 -32.41
C SER A 13 -20.98 5.03 -32.20
N VAL A 14 -21.63 4.29 -33.10
CA VAL A 14 -23.02 3.86 -32.95
C VAL A 14 -23.15 2.72 -31.93
N ALA A 15 -22.18 1.81 -31.83
CA ALA A 15 -22.17 0.76 -30.80
C ALA A 15 -21.95 1.32 -29.37
N ALA A 16 -21.05 2.29 -29.18
CA ALA A 16 -20.86 2.96 -27.91
C ALA A 16 -22.07 3.84 -27.52
N ALA A 17 -22.79 4.41 -28.49
CA ALA A 17 -24.05 5.11 -28.24
C ALA A 17 -25.22 4.14 -27.96
N ALA A 18 -25.27 2.99 -28.64
CA ALA A 18 -26.30 1.97 -28.44
C ALA A 18 -26.13 1.18 -27.12
N GLN A 19 -24.90 1.03 -26.64
CA GLN A 19 -24.60 0.45 -25.32
C GLN A 19 -24.95 1.42 -24.17
N ARG A 20 -25.01 2.73 -24.45
CA ARG A 20 -25.39 3.75 -23.46
C ARG A 20 -26.91 3.88 -23.28
N THR A 21 -27.75 3.45 -24.22
CA THR A 21 -29.21 3.62 -24.11
C THR A 21 -29.94 2.49 -23.38
N GLY A 22 -29.26 1.41 -22.97
CA GLY A 22 -29.91 0.20 -22.41
C GLY A 22 -29.65 -0.07 -20.91
N VAL A 23 -28.84 0.73 -20.22
CA VAL A 23 -28.43 0.43 -18.82
C VAL A 23 -29.63 0.47 -17.87
N ARG A 24 -30.57 1.39 -18.07
CA ARG A 24 -31.77 1.48 -17.23
C ARG A 24 -32.67 0.26 -17.41
N GLU A 25 -32.86 -0.17 -18.65
CA GLU A 25 -33.60 -1.38 -19.00
C GLU A 25 -32.91 -2.63 -18.44
N GLU A 26 -31.58 -2.69 -18.52
CA GLU A 26 -30.77 -3.77 -17.95
C GLU A 26 -31.00 -3.88 -16.44
N VAL A 27 -30.81 -2.79 -15.70
CA VAL A 27 -31.03 -2.76 -14.25
C VAL A 27 -32.48 -3.09 -13.89
N LEU A 28 -33.45 -2.51 -14.60
CA LEU A 28 -34.87 -2.76 -14.41
C LEU A 28 -35.24 -4.23 -14.61
N SER A 29 -34.62 -4.89 -15.59
CA SER A 29 -34.89 -6.29 -15.92
C SER A 29 -34.14 -7.31 -15.06
N ASP A 30 -33.12 -6.87 -14.31
CA ASP A 30 -32.24 -7.71 -13.52
C ASP A 30 -32.22 -7.25 -12.06
N TRP A 31 -32.99 -7.94 -11.22
CA TRP A 31 -33.09 -7.66 -9.79
C TRP A 31 -31.72 -7.66 -9.09
N ASN A 32 -30.80 -8.53 -9.52
CA ASN A 32 -29.47 -8.62 -8.93
C ASN A 32 -28.63 -7.37 -9.26
N LYS A 33 -28.78 -6.79 -10.45
CA LYS A 33 -28.13 -5.51 -10.81
C LYS A 33 -28.77 -4.31 -10.11
N SER A 34 -30.08 -4.34 -9.89
CA SER A 34 -30.77 -3.36 -9.05
C SER A 34 -30.26 -3.34 -7.59
N SER A 35 -29.51 -4.35 -7.16
CA SER A 35 -28.85 -4.36 -5.84
C SER A 35 -27.51 -3.62 -5.80
N GLY A 36 -27.06 -3.02 -6.91
CA GLY A 36 -25.85 -2.19 -6.95
C GLY A 36 -24.63 -2.92 -6.41
N LEU A 37 -24.04 -2.42 -5.32
CA LEU A 37 -22.85 -3.02 -4.70
C LEU A 37 -23.09 -4.40 -4.08
N ASP A 38 -24.33 -4.82 -3.83
CA ASP A 38 -24.64 -6.19 -3.37
C ASP A 38 -25.03 -7.14 -4.52
N CYS A 39 -24.86 -6.69 -5.78
CA CYS A 39 -24.93 -7.56 -6.95
C CYS A 39 -23.95 -8.74 -6.81
N LEU A 40 -24.40 -9.95 -7.16
CA LEU A 40 -23.56 -11.15 -7.11
C LEU A 40 -22.64 -11.27 -8.32
N TYR A 41 -21.46 -11.83 -8.09
CA TYR A 41 -20.49 -12.13 -9.15
C TYR A 41 -21.05 -13.12 -10.16
N ASP A 42 -20.96 -12.79 -11.45
CA ASP A 42 -21.38 -13.68 -12.53
C ASP A 42 -20.28 -14.67 -12.91
N PHE A 43 -20.48 -15.94 -12.57
CA PHE A 43 -19.59 -17.05 -12.93
C PHE A 43 -19.98 -17.76 -14.23
N SER A 44 -20.88 -17.19 -15.03
CA SER A 44 -21.15 -17.70 -16.38
C SER A 44 -19.84 -17.77 -17.20
N PRO A 45 -19.65 -18.80 -18.05
CA PRO A 45 -18.43 -18.93 -18.83
C PRO A 45 -18.15 -17.67 -19.66
N LYS A 46 -16.99 -17.05 -19.46
CA LYS A 46 -16.56 -15.85 -20.17
C LYS A 46 -15.67 -16.23 -21.36
N VAL A 47 -15.84 -15.52 -22.48
CA VAL A 47 -14.94 -15.66 -23.63
C VAL A 47 -13.65 -14.90 -23.32
N SER A 48 -12.51 -15.60 -23.34
CA SER A 48 -11.18 -15.04 -23.09
C SER A 48 -10.28 -15.30 -24.29
N THR A 49 -9.64 -14.24 -24.80
CA THR A 49 -8.67 -14.33 -25.89
C THR A 49 -7.44 -15.11 -25.41
N PRO A 50 -7.00 -16.16 -26.15
CA PRO A 50 -5.79 -16.91 -25.81
C PRO A 50 -4.52 -16.07 -25.92
N GLY A 51 -3.53 -16.36 -25.08
CA GLY A 51 -2.23 -15.70 -25.08
C GLY A 51 -1.59 -15.65 -26.48
N PRO A 52 -0.91 -14.54 -26.85
CA PRO A 52 -0.33 -14.41 -28.18
C PRO A 52 0.66 -15.53 -28.50
N LYS A 53 0.71 -15.94 -29.76
CA LYS A 53 1.64 -17.00 -30.19
C LYS A 53 3.07 -16.60 -29.85
N GLY A 54 3.79 -17.49 -29.12
CA GLY A 54 5.16 -17.23 -28.70
C GLY A 54 5.30 -16.53 -27.35
N TYR A 55 4.19 -16.28 -26.65
CA TYR A 55 4.17 -15.72 -25.31
C TYR A 55 3.69 -16.73 -24.27
N GLU A 56 3.95 -16.45 -23.00
CA GLU A 56 3.50 -17.21 -21.84
C GLU A 56 3.09 -16.26 -20.71
N ALA A 57 1.94 -16.50 -20.05
CA ALA A 57 1.49 -15.72 -18.91
C ALA A 57 2.30 -16.10 -17.66
N VAL A 58 3.20 -15.22 -17.21
CA VAL A 58 4.18 -15.54 -16.16
C VAL A 58 3.88 -14.89 -14.82
N TYR A 59 3.18 -13.75 -14.82
CA TYR A 59 2.94 -12.97 -13.61
C TYR A 59 1.55 -12.33 -13.63
N ILE A 60 0.90 -12.23 -12.47
CA ILE A 60 -0.42 -11.62 -12.31
C ILE A 60 -0.38 -10.59 -11.18
N SER A 61 -0.84 -9.37 -11.43
CA SER A 61 -1.09 -8.38 -10.37
C SER A 61 -2.59 -8.20 -10.19
N HIS A 62 -3.07 -8.38 -8.97
CA HIS A 62 -4.49 -8.45 -8.64
C HIS A 62 -4.89 -7.45 -7.54
N TYR A 63 -6.09 -6.91 -7.67
CA TYR A 63 -6.85 -6.31 -6.56
C TYR A 63 -8.27 -6.86 -6.56
N GLY A 64 -8.71 -7.41 -5.41
CA GLY A 64 -10.02 -8.01 -5.23
C GLY A 64 -10.76 -7.42 -4.04
N ARG A 65 -12.05 -7.12 -4.22
CA ARG A 65 -12.99 -6.88 -3.12
C ARG A 65 -13.25 -8.20 -2.38
N HIS A 66 -13.55 -8.09 -1.08
CA HIS A 66 -14.07 -9.22 -0.32
C HIS A 66 -15.31 -9.87 -1.00
N GLY A 67 -15.56 -11.13 -0.66
CA GLY A 67 -16.77 -11.82 -1.13
C GLY A 67 -18.06 -11.36 -0.47
N SER A 68 -19.15 -12.04 -0.82
CA SER A 68 -20.48 -11.82 -0.24
C SER A 68 -20.42 -11.85 1.28
N ARG A 69 -21.16 -10.94 1.92
CA ARG A 69 -21.09 -10.70 3.37
C ARG A 69 -22.48 -10.40 3.92
N TYR A 70 -22.63 -10.58 5.23
CA TYR A 70 -23.74 -9.95 5.96
C TYR A 70 -23.61 -8.42 5.90
N ALA A 71 -24.69 -7.70 6.27
CA ALA A 71 -24.69 -6.24 6.28
C ALA A 71 -23.49 -5.69 7.08
N TYR A 72 -22.86 -4.63 6.57
CA TYR A 72 -21.59 -4.13 7.13
C TYR A 72 -21.79 -3.31 8.42
N THR A 73 -23.00 -2.82 8.67
CA THR A 73 -23.41 -2.14 9.89
C THR A 73 -24.72 -2.72 10.39
N GLU A 74 -24.91 -2.62 11.70
CA GLU A 74 -26.16 -3.01 12.36
C GLU A 74 -27.37 -2.21 11.85
N SER A 75 -27.16 -0.91 11.58
CA SER A 75 -28.21 0.03 11.14
C SER A 75 -28.90 -0.40 9.86
N ALA A 76 -28.16 -1.06 8.95
CA ALA A 76 -28.70 -1.58 7.70
C ALA A 76 -29.82 -2.61 7.93
N TYR A 77 -29.86 -3.27 9.10
CA TYR A 77 -30.97 -4.10 9.51
C TYR A 77 -31.93 -3.37 10.46
N THR A 78 -31.40 -2.73 11.50
CA THR A 78 -32.21 -2.29 12.64
C THR A 78 -33.05 -1.06 12.36
N VAL A 79 -32.66 -0.19 11.42
CA VAL A 79 -33.45 1.02 11.10
C VAL A 79 -34.86 0.66 10.65
N PHE A 80 -34.99 -0.23 9.65
CA PHE A 80 -36.29 -0.60 9.12
C PHE A 80 -37.11 -1.44 10.12
N LEU A 81 -36.46 -2.35 10.85
CA LEU A 81 -37.07 -3.12 11.93
C LEU A 81 -37.65 -2.23 13.04
N ASN A 82 -36.92 -1.19 13.44
CA ASN A 82 -37.36 -0.25 14.46
C ASN A 82 -38.56 0.59 13.98
N LEU A 83 -38.57 1.00 12.71
CA LEU A 83 -39.72 1.68 12.11
C LEU A 83 -40.97 0.78 12.11
N LEU A 84 -40.81 -0.49 11.73
CA LEU A 84 -41.90 -1.48 11.78
C LEU A 84 -42.40 -1.67 13.22
N ALA A 85 -41.49 -1.88 14.18
CA ALA A 85 -41.84 -2.08 15.58
C ALA A 85 -42.58 -0.86 16.16
N GLU A 86 -42.15 0.35 15.81
CA GLU A 86 -42.85 1.57 16.19
C GLU A 86 -44.22 1.67 15.54
N GLY A 87 -44.31 1.37 14.25
CA GLY A 87 -45.58 1.30 13.54
C GLY A 87 -46.58 0.38 14.25
N ARG A 88 -46.14 -0.79 14.72
CA ARG A 88 -47.00 -1.71 15.49
C ARG A 88 -47.46 -1.10 16.81
N ARG A 89 -46.56 -0.44 17.56
CA ARG A 89 -46.91 0.24 18.82
C ARG A 89 -47.98 1.33 18.63
N GLN A 90 -47.98 1.97 17.46
CA GLN A 90 -48.90 3.05 17.11
C GLN A 90 -50.16 2.56 16.37
N ASP A 91 -50.36 1.25 16.20
CA ASP A 91 -51.39 0.68 15.31
C ASP A 91 -51.34 1.27 13.88
N ASN A 92 -50.14 1.53 13.40
CA ASN A 92 -49.86 2.19 12.12
C ASN A 92 -49.34 1.22 11.04
N LEU A 93 -49.37 -0.10 11.25
CA LEU A 93 -48.97 -1.07 10.22
C LEU A 93 -50.16 -1.53 9.36
N THR A 94 -49.94 -1.67 8.05
CA THR A 94 -50.86 -2.41 7.19
C THR A 94 -50.79 -3.91 7.49
N PRO A 95 -51.72 -4.75 6.99
CA PRO A 95 -51.57 -6.21 7.08
C PRO A 95 -50.24 -6.73 6.50
N TYR A 96 -49.75 -6.08 5.44
CA TYR A 96 -48.44 -6.40 4.87
C TYR A 96 -47.29 -6.01 5.81
N GLY A 97 -47.34 -4.82 6.41
CA GLY A 97 -46.36 -4.37 7.40
C GLY A 97 -46.31 -5.28 8.64
N GLU A 98 -47.47 -5.73 9.13
CA GLU A 98 -47.58 -6.71 10.22
C GLU A 98 -46.92 -8.05 9.85
N SER A 99 -47.20 -8.56 8.65
CA SER A 99 -46.57 -9.77 8.14
C SER A 99 -45.06 -9.61 8.02
N LEU A 100 -44.61 -8.47 7.48
CA LEU A 100 -43.20 -8.19 7.27
C LEU A 100 -42.44 -8.14 8.60
N LEU A 101 -42.97 -7.46 9.62
CA LEU A 101 -42.34 -7.45 10.95
C LEU A 101 -42.27 -8.84 11.59
N ASN A 102 -43.32 -9.65 11.42
CA ASN A 102 -43.32 -11.04 11.93
C ASN A 102 -42.28 -11.92 11.24
N THR A 103 -41.97 -11.64 9.98
CA THR A 103 -40.90 -12.32 9.23
C THR A 103 -39.51 -11.79 9.58
N LEU A 104 -39.36 -10.48 9.73
CA LEU A 104 -38.05 -9.84 9.91
C LEU A 104 -37.52 -9.92 11.35
N GLN A 105 -38.38 -10.07 12.36
CA GLN A 105 -37.94 -10.18 13.75
C GLN A 105 -37.12 -11.48 14.00
N PRO A 106 -37.57 -12.68 13.60
CA PRO A 106 -36.74 -13.90 13.72
C PRO A 106 -35.50 -13.86 12.81
N PHE A 107 -35.60 -13.21 11.64
CA PHE A 107 -34.45 -13.00 10.77
C PHE A 107 -33.35 -12.22 11.50
N TRP A 108 -33.70 -11.12 12.17
CA TRP A 108 -32.75 -10.33 12.95
C TRP A 108 -32.09 -11.15 14.05
N ASP A 109 -32.86 -11.94 14.80
CA ASP A 109 -32.34 -12.81 15.86
C ASP A 109 -31.30 -13.82 15.32
N ASN A 110 -31.43 -14.24 14.05
CA ASN A 110 -30.48 -15.14 13.39
C ASN A 110 -29.21 -14.44 12.85
N VAL A 111 -29.28 -13.17 12.47
CA VAL A 111 -28.17 -12.47 11.79
C VAL A 111 -27.45 -11.41 12.64
N CYS A 112 -28.00 -11.02 13.78
CA CYS A 112 -27.48 -9.92 14.61
C CYS A 112 -26.01 -10.10 15.03
N ASN A 113 -25.58 -11.34 15.26
CA ASN A 113 -24.21 -11.68 15.64
C ASN A 113 -23.26 -11.93 14.45
N LYS A 114 -23.74 -11.75 13.22
CA LYS A 114 -22.98 -11.99 11.98
C LYS A 114 -22.69 -10.70 11.21
N VAL A 115 -23.04 -9.53 11.76
CA VAL A 115 -22.86 -8.23 11.09
C VAL A 115 -21.40 -8.02 10.66
N GLY A 116 -21.20 -7.81 9.36
CA GLY A 116 -19.90 -7.59 8.74
C GLY A 116 -19.12 -8.85 8.38
N ASP A 117 -19.60 -10.04 8.75
CA ASP A 117 -18.94 -11.32 8.47
C ASP A 117 -19.04 -11.69 6.98
N LEU A 118 -18.02 -12.39 6.50
CA LEU A 118 -18.05 -13.04 5.20
C LEU A 118 -19.04 -14.21 5.24
N THR A 119 -19.90 -14.34 4.22
CA THR A 119 -20.85 -15.47 4.15
C THR A 119 -20.18 -16.71 3.54
N PRO A 120 -20.75 -17.91 3.72
CA PRO A 120 -20.30 -19.11 3.01
C PRO A 120 -20.24 -18.94 1.49
N LEU A 121 -21.21 -18.20 0.92
CA LEU A 121 -21.21 -17.81 -0.49
C LEU A 121 -19.97 -16.98 -0.82
N GLY A 122 -19.64 -15.97 0.00
CA GLY A 122 -18.44 -15.14 -0.21
C GLY A 122 -17.14 -15.94 -0.18
N TRP A 123 -17.04 -16.95 0.68
CA TRP A 123 -15.92 -17.89 0.70
C TRP A 123 -15.83 -18.70 -0.60
N GLU A 124 -16.95 -19.27 -1.06
CA GLU A 124 -16.99 -20.05 -2.31
C GLU A 124 -16.62 -19.21 -3.53
N GLN A 125 -17.10 -17.97 -3.60
CA GLN A 125 -16.79 -17.05 -4.70
C GLN A 125 -15.28 -16.88 -4.87
N GLN A 126 -14.55 -16.65 -3.77
CA GLN A 126 -13.09 -16.48 -3.81
C GLN A 126 -12.36 -17.75 -4.23
N GLN A 127 -12.83 -18.93 -3.78
CA GLN A 127 -12.28 -20.21 -4.23
C GLN A 127 -12.50 -20.46 -5.72
N ARG A 128 -13.67 -20.10 -6.26
CA ARG A 128 -13.96 -20.24 -7.70
C ARG A 128 -13.13 -19.28 -8.55
N ILE A 129 -12.92 -18.04 -8.11
CA ILE A 129 -12.04 -17.09 -8.82
C ILE A 129 -10.60 -17.61 -8.84
N ALA A 130 -10.09 -18.13 -7.71
CA ALA A 130 -8.78 -18.76 -7.66
C ALA A 130 -8.66 -19.97 -8.60
N ASP A 131 -9.70 -20.81 -8.65
CA ASP A 131 -9.76 -21.97 -9.54
C ASP A 131 -9.65 -21.58 -11.02
N ILE A 132 -10.41 -20.57 -11.44
CA ILE A 132 -10.35 -20.03 -12.81
C ILE A 132 -8.96 -19.46 -13.09
N MET A 133 -8.43 -18.62 -12.19
CA MET A 133 -7.12 -17.97 -12.38
C MET A 133 -5.99 -18.99 -12.53
N VAL A 134 -5.94 -20.03 -11.69
CA VAL A 134 -4.89 -21.06 -11.75
C VAL A 134 -5.02 -21.91 -13.01
N LYS A 135 -6.25 -22.24 -13.43
CA LYS A 135 -6.51 -23.03 -14.64
C LYS A 135 -6.18 -22.28 -15.92
N ASP A 136 -6.50 -20.98 -15.97
CA ASP A 136 -6.27 -20.16 -17.16
C ASP A 136 -4.80 -19.75 -17.31
N TYR A 137 -4.08 -19.63 -16.19
CA TYR A 137 -2.69 -19.14 -16.16
C TYR A 137 -1.72 -20.09 -15.43
N PRO A 138 -1.66 -21.39 -15.79
CA PRO A 138 -0.88 -22.39 -15.03
C PRO A 138 0.62 -22.08 -14.97
N ALA A 139 1.11 -21.34 -15.94
CA ALA A 139 2.49 -20.88 -16.04
C ALA A 139 2.90 -19.92 -14.90
N ALA A 140 1.97 -19.17 -14.32
CA ALA A 140 2.20 -18.28 -13.18
C ALA A 140 2.13 -19.03 -11.82
N PHE A 141 1.70 -20.29 -11.82
CA PHE A 141 1.51 -21.11 -10.60
C PHE A 141 2.30 -22.43 -10.64
N GLY A 142 3.33 -22.49 -11.49
CA GLY A 142 4.22 -23.64 -11.62
C GLY A 142 5.22 -23.77 -10.47
N LYS A 143 6.11 -24.77 -10.56
CA LYS A 143 7.20 -24.97 -9.59
C LYS A 143 8.08 -23.72 -9.50
N GLY A 144 8.32 -23.24 -8.28
CA GLY A 144 9.15 -22.06 -8.02
C GLY A 144 8.43 -20.74 -8.23
N SER A 145 7.12 -20.75 -8.52
CA SER A 145 6.33 -19.53 -8.55
C SER A 145 6.02 -19.06 -7.13
N VAL A 146 5.92 -17.74 -6.96
CA VAL A 146 5.62 -17.10 -5.67
C VAL A 146 4.29 -16.38 -5.76
N VAL A 147 3.37 -16.72 -4.86
CA VAL A 147 2.10 -16.03 -4.67
C VAL A 147 2.20 -15.25 -3.37
N ASP A 148 2.22 -13.94 -3.47
CA ASP A 148 2.29 -13.03 -2.34
C ASP A 148 0.96 -12.31 -2.17
N ALA A 149 0.27 -12.53 -1.05
CA ALA A 149 -1.07 -12.06 -0.83
C ALA A 149 -1.16 -11.17 0.41
N CYS A 150 -1.82 -10.01 0.25
CA CYS A 150 -2.06 -9.09 1.35
C CYS A 150 -3.53 -8.66 1.45
N ALA A 151 -4.00 -8.43 2.67
CA ALA A 151 -5.37 -8.02 2.94
C ALA A 151 -5.45 -6.76 3.81
N SER A 152 -6.52 -5.99 3.63
CA SER A 152 -6.92 -4.98 4.60
C SER A 152 -7.18 -5.63 5.97
N ALA A 153 -7.15 -4.83 7.04
CA ALA A 153 -7.40 -5.34 8.39
C ALA A 153 -8.86 -5.78 8.66
N SER A 154 -9.76 -5.71 7.67
CA SER A 154 -11.13 -6.20 7.87
C SER A 154 -11.17 -7.73 7.83
N VAL A 155 -11.85 -8.35 8.79
CA VAL A 155 -11.94 -9.82 8.90
C VAL A 155 -12.44 -10.44 7.60
N ARG A 156 -13.47 -9.86 6.98
CA ARG A 156 -14.00 -10.33 5.69
C ARG A 156 -12.99 -10.27 4.54
N SER A 157 -12.10 -9.26 4.49
CA SER A 157 -11.03 -9.20 3.49
C SER A 157 -9.96 -10.26 3.76
N ILE A 158 -9.61 -10.48 5.03
CA ILE A 158 -8.66 -11.53 5.45
C ILE A 158 -9.21 -12.91 5.07
N LEU A 159 -10.47 -13.21 5.40
CA LEU A 159 -11.09 -14.50 5.04
C LEU A 159 -11.25 -14.67 3.52
N SER A 160 -11.46 -13.57 2.78
CA SER A 160 -11.47 -13.62 1.32
C SER A 160 -10.09 -13.96 0.74
N MET A 161 -9.03 -13.35 1.29
CA MET A 161 -7.64 -13.71 0.95
C MET A 161 -7.35 -15.17 1.27
N SER A 162 -7.62 -15.60 2.50
CA SER A 162 -7.29 -16.96 2.94
C SER A 162 -8.09 -18.03 2.20
N SER A 163 -9.35 -17.78 1.85
CA SER A 163 -10.13 -18.71 1.01
C SER A 163 -9.56 -18.83 -0.40
N PHE A 164 -9.16 -17.71 -1.01
CA PHE A 164 -8.46 -17.69 -2.29
C PHE A 164 -7.13 -18.46 -2.23
N CYS A 165 -6.27 -18.13 -1.26
CA CYS A 165 -4.95 -18.74 -1.09
C CYS A 165 -5.03 -20.24 -0.74
N ALA A 166 -6.03 -20.66 0.03
CA ALA A 166 -6.29 -22.08 0.28
C ALA A 166 -6.64 -22.84 -1.02
N ALA A 167 -7.42 -22.25 -1.92
CA ALA A 167 -7.71 -22.83 -3.22
C ALA A 167 -6.46 -22.89 -4.11
N VAL A 168 -5.65 -21.82 -4.15
CA VAL A 168 -4.36 -21.81 -4.88
C VAL A 168 -3.43 -22.91 -4.35
N SER A 169 -3.26 -23.02 -3.04
CA SER A 169 -2.38 -24.04 -2.42
C SER A 169 -2.81 -25.47 -2.78
N ARG A 170 -4.13 -25.71 -2.87
CA ARG A 170 -4.70 -26.99 -3.29
C ARG A 170 -4.46 -27.29 -4.78
N LEU A 171 -4.64 -26.29 -5.64
CA LEU A 171 -4.57 -26.43 -7.11
C LEU A 171 -3.14 -26.38 -7.66
N ALA A 172 -2.26 -25.65 -6.99
CA ALA A 172 -0.87 -25.40 -7.37
C ALA A 172 0.10 -25.67 -6.20
N PRO A 173 0.17 -26.92 -5.70
CA PRO A 173 0.94 -27.26 -4.49
C PRO A 173 2.47 -27.11 -4.62
N LYS A 174 2.96 -26.70 -5.80
CA LYS A 174 4.38 -26.43 -6.08
C LYS A 174 4.74 -24.94 -6.11
N ALA A 175 3.74 -24.06 -5.99
CA ALA A 175 3.95 -22.64 -5.78
C ALA A 175 4.09 -22.37 -4.28
N SER A 176 4.91 -21.38 -3.93
CA SER A 176 5.00 -20.87 -2.55
C SER A 176 3.92 -19.81 -2.36
N VAL A 177 3.08 -19.95 -1.34
CA VAL A 177 1.99 -19.02 -1.04
C VAL A 177 2.29 -18.34 0.30
N TYR A 178 2.31 -17.00 0.28
CA TYR A 178 2.50 -16.16 1.45
C TYR A 178 1.26 -15.30 1.66
N GLU A 179 0.82 -15.21 2.91
CA GLU A 179 -0.31 -14.38 3.32
C GLU A 179 0.17 -13.43 4.42
N HIS A 180 -0.08 -12.14 4.26
CA HIS A 180 0.24 -11.15 5.28
C HIS A 180 -0.81 -10.04 5.39
N GLN A 181 -0.82 -9.40 6.54
CA GLN A 181 -1.73 -8.32 6.85
C GLN A 181 -1.03 -7.32 7.78
N GLY A 182 -1.27 -6.04 7.59
CA GLY A 182 -0.75 -5.03 8.48
C GLY A 182 -0.85 -3.62 7.95
N LYS A 183 -0.45 -2.66 8.80
CA LYS A 183 -0.39 -1.25 8.40
C LYS A 183 0.65 -0.99 7.31
N LEU A 184 1.61 -1.90 7.10
CA LEU A 184 2.60 -1.79 6.03
C LEU A 184 1.93 -1.94 4.65
N ASP A 185 0.89 -2.77 4.55
CA ASP A 185 0.17 -3.04 3.30
C ASP A 185 -1.04 -2.11 3.10
N ILE A 186 -1.24 -1.13 3.98
CA ILE A 186 -2.40 -0.23 3.92
C ILE A 186 -2.43 0.54 2.60
N GLN A 187 -1.27 0.81 2.01
CA GLN A 187 -1.17 1.48 0.71
C GLN A 187 -1.60 0.59 -0.46
N ALA A 188 -1.43 -0.73 -0.33
CA ALA A 188 -1.82 -1.69 -1.35
C ALA A 188 -3.27 -2.19 -1.18
N THR A 189 -3.90 -1.97 -0.02
CA THR A 189 -5.20 -2.59 0.31
C THR A 189 -6.30 -1.58 0.63
N ARG A 190 -6.03 -0.56 1.46
CA ARG A 190 -7.04 0.43 1.90
C ARG A 190 -6.42 1.80 2.21
N PRO A 191 -5.83 2.48 1.22
CA PRO A 191 -5.08 3.70 1.44
C PRO A 191 -5.95 4.89 1.85
N ASN A 192 -7.24 4.87 1.52
CA ASN A 192 -8.19 5.93 1.84
C ASN A 192 -8.64 5.95 3.32
N GLN A 193 -8.20 4.99 4.14
CA GLN A 193 -8.52 4.96 5.56
C GLN A 193 -8.11 6.26 6.27
N VAL A 194 -9.02 6.82 7.08
CA VAL A 194 -8.85 8.14 7.73
C VAL A 194 -7.55 8.26 8.54
N ARG A 195 -7.18 7.21 9.29
CA ARG A 195 -5.95 7.18 10.11
C ARG A 195 -4.73 6.62 9.37
N ASN A 196 -4.74 6.59 8.04
CA ASN A 196 -3.56 6.20 7.26
C ASN A 196 -2.56 7.38 7.24
N PRO A 197 -1.41 7.30 7.92
CA PRO A 197 -0.44 8.39 7.94
C PRO A 197 0.26 8.58 6.59
N PHE A 198 0.22 7.57 5.71
CA PHE A 198 0.91 7.58 4.44
C PHE A 198 0.02 8.07 3.28
N LYS A 199 -1.25 8.40 3.57
CA LYS A 199 -2.27 8.72 2.56
C LYS A 199 -1.77 9.77 1.57
N TYR A 200 -1.85 9.44 0.28
CA TYR A 200 -1.47 10.38 -0.78
C TYR A 200 -2.33 11.63 -0.70
N GLN A 201 -1.70 12.77 -0.97
CA GLN A 201 -2.36 14.07 -1.04
C GLN A 201 -2.61 14.43 -2.51
N GLY A 202 -3.64 15.23 -2.75
CA GLY A 202 -4.15 15.50 -4.08
C GLY A 202 -4.73 16.89 -4.22
N PRO A 203 -5.01 17.31 -5.46
CA PRO A 203 -5.79 18.53 -5.66
C PRO A 203 -7.14 18.41 -4.95
N ALA A 204 -7.72 19.54 -4.58
CA ALA A 204 -9.06 19.57 -4.02
C ALA A 204 -10.04 18.87 -4.96
N ASN A 205 -10.80 17.92 -4.44
CA ASN A 205 -11.80 17.22 -5.22
C ASN A 205 -13.09 18.05 -5.20
N VAL A 206 -13.52 18.49 -6.38
CA VAL A 206 -14.76 19.22 -6.55
C VAL A 206 -15.78 18.27 -7.15
N PHE A 207 -16.85 17.99 -6.39
CA PHE A 207 -17.97 17.22 -6.89
C PHE A 207 -18.67 18.02 -8.00
N PRO A 208 -18.90 17.43 -9.20
CA PRO A 208 -19.30 18.19 -10.38
C PRO A 208 -20.76 18.67 -10.35
N TYR A 209 -21.59 18.14 -9.44
CA TYR A 209 -23.01 18.48 -9.37
C TYR A 209 -23.32 19.29 -8.11
N PRO A 210 -24.05 20.42 -8.20
CA PRO A 210 -24.41 21.22 -7.05
C PRO A 210 -25.52 20.58 -6.19
N GLU A 211 -26.30 19.66 -6.78
CA GLU A 211 -27.43 18.99 -6.13
C GLU A 211 -26.96 18.10 -4.96
N SER A 212 -27.65 18.17 -3.82
CA SER A 212 -27.39 17.27 -2.70
C SER A 212 -27.98 15.88 -2.97
N SER A 213 -27.51 14.86 -2.25
CA SER A 213 -28.06 13.51 -2.38
C SER A 213 -29.53 13.44 -1.94
N GLU A 214 -29.90 14.26 -0.96
CA GLU A 214 -31.27 14.42 -0.49
C GLU A 214 -32.17 15.05 -1.57
N ASP A 215 -31.73 16.15 -2.19
CA ASP A 215 -32.47 16.79 -3.30
C ASP A 215 -32.64 15.82 -4.48
N PHE A 216 -31.56 15.10 -4.83
CA PHE A 216 -31.59 14.08 -5.87
C PHE A 216 -32.61 12.98 -5.54
N PHE A 217 -32.65 12.49 -4.30
CA PHE A 217 -33.62 11.50 -3.83
C PHE A 217 -35.06 11.99 -3.99
N PHE A 218 -35.40 13.18 -3.48
CA PHE A 218 -36.77 13.69 -3.56
C PHE A 218 -37.21 13.95 -5.00
N ARG A 219 -36.29 14.37 -5.87
CA ARG A 219 -36.57 14.54 -7.30
C ARG A 219 -36.75 13.21 -8.02
N ARG A 220 -35.97 12.18 -7.66
CA ARG A 220 -35.98 10.88 -8.35
C ARG A 220 -37.08 9.94 -7.85
N LEU A 221 -37.48 10.07 -6.59
CA LEU A 221 -38.53 9.27 -5.96
C LEU A 221 -39.57 10.16 -5.25
N PRO A 222 -40.30 11.03 -6.00
CA PRO A 222 -41.35 11.86 -5.40
C PRO A 222 -42.49 11.03 -4.80
N GLY A 223 -42.69 9.80 -5.31
CA GLY A 223 -43.66 8.82 -4.82
C GLY A 223 -43.15 7.93 -3.68
N TYR A 224 -42.10 8.30 -2.94
CA TYR A 224 -41.57 7.46 -1.85
C TYR A 224 -42.64 7.06 -0.81
N ARG A 225 -43.68 7.89 -0.63
CA ARG A 225 -44.82 7.61 0.24
C ARG A 225 -45.66 6.42 -0.21
N ASP A 226 -45.68 6.08 -1.50
CA ASP A 226 -46.41 4.91 -2.00
C ASP A 226 -45.75 3.61 -1.51
N ILE A 227 -44.41 3.59 -1.46
CA ILE A 227 -43.65 2.47 -0.88
C ILE A 227 -43.91 2.37 0.62
N LEU A 228 -43.88 3.50 1.34
CA LEU A 228 -44.21 3.53 2.77
C LEU A 228 -45.66 3.09 3.02
N GLY A 229 -46.60 3.47 2.16
CA GLY A 229 -48.02 3.15 2.26
C GLY A 229 -48.35 1.66 2.07
N ARG A 230 -47.41 0.87 1.51
CA ARG A 230 -47.53 -0.60 1.52
C ARG A 230 -47.35 -1.16 2.93
N VAL A 231 -46.54 -0.50 3.76
CA VAL A 231 -46.13 -0.97 5.10
C VAL A 231 -46.90 -0.26 6.22
N PHE A 232 -47.15 1.03 6.08
CA PHE A 232 -47.75 1.90 7.10
C PHE A 232 -49.10 2.47 6.65
N LYS A 233 -50.04 2.64 7.59
CA LYS A 233 -51.38 3.22 7.31
C LYS A 233 -51.31 4.74 7.12
N ASP A 234 -50.56 5.41 7.98
CA ASP A 234 -50.26 6.84 7.98
C ASP A 234 -48.78 7.04 7.63
N THR A 235 -48.53 7.53 6.41
CA THR A 235 -47.19 7.78 5.91
C THR A 235 -46.61 9.11 6.38
N ASP A 236 -47.42 10.04 6.88
CA ASP A 236 -46.97 11.37 7.31
C ASP A 236 -46.18 11.32 8.61
N THR A 237 -46.48 10.35 9.47
CA THR A 237 -45.89 10.23 10.80
C THR A 237 -44.97 9.01 10.97
N CYS A 238 -45.02 8.04 10.05
CA CYS A 238 -44.34 6.74 10.20
C CYS A 238 -42.81 6.81 10.38
N LEU A 239 -42.15 7.87 9.88
CA LEU A 239 -40.70 8.07 10.01
C LEU A 239 -40.30 8.88 11.25
N GLY A 240 -41.27 9.41 12.02
CA GLY A 240 -40.99 10.32 13.13
C GLY A 240 -40.18 11.53 12.68
N SER A 241 -38.99 11.72 13.25
CA SER A 241 -38.04 12.78 12.88
C SER A 241 -36.97 12.35 11.88
N MET A 242 -37.02 11.12 11.37
CA MET A 242 -36.03 10.60 10.43
C MET A 242 -36.25 11.21 9.05
N ASN A 243 -35.16 11.61 8.39
CA ASN A 243 -35.22 12.05 7.02
C ASN A 243 -35.62 10.88 6.09
N PRO A 244 -36.59 11.04 5.17
CA PRO A 244 -36.94 10.02 4.19
C PRO A 244 -35.74 9.48 3.39
N HIS A 245 -34.79 10.34 3.01
CA HIS A 245 -33.56 9.92 2.32
C HIS A 245 -32.76 8.89 3.13
N ASP A 246 -32.57 9.14 4.43
CA ASP A 246 -31.82 8.23 5.32
C ASP A 246 -32.57 6.92 5.58
N ALA A 247 -33.90 6.99 5.70
CA ALA A 247 -34.76 5.81 5.85
C ALA A 247 -34.64 4.91 4.60
N PHE A 248 -34.76 5.50 3.41
CA PHE A 248 -34.68 4.77 2.15
C PHE A 248 -33.28 4.27 1.82
N PHE A 249 -32.22 4.95 2.26
CA PHE A 249 -30.87 4.41 2.20
C PHE A 249 -30.77 3.08 2.96
N ASN A 250 -31.25 3.02 4.20
CA ASN A 250 -31.21 1.80 5.00
C ASN A 250 -32.18 0.71 4.47
N ILE A 251 -33.37 1.09 4.00
CA ILE A 251 -34.31 0.14 3.37
C ILE A 251 -33.69 -0.47 2.11
N TYR A 252 -33.06 0.34 1.26
CA TYR A 252 -32.37 -0.14 0.07
C TYR A 252 -31.23 -1.10 0.43
N MET A 253 -30.38 -0.74 1.40
CA MET A 253 -29.30 -1.61 1.90
C MET A 253 -29.83 -2.92 2.49
N PHE A 254 -30.99 -2.90 3.15
CA PHE A 254 -31.64 -4.10 3.67
C PHE A 254 -32.07 -5.03 2.52
N ILE A 255 -32.75 -4.48 1.50
CA ILE A 255 -33.22 -5.24 0.33
C ILE A 255 -32.04 -5.79 -0.46
N SER A 256 -31.04 -4.96 -0.78
CA SER A 256 -29.87 -5.35 -1.57
C SER A 256 -29.01 -6.39 -0.86
N GLY A 257 -28.84 -6.25 0.46
CA GLY A 257 -28.02 -7.16 1.27
C GLY A 257 -28.50 -8.61 1.25
N MET A 258 -29.79 -8.87 0.99
CA MET A 258 -30.35 -10.21 0.92
C MET A 258 -29.66 -11.10 -0.13
N ASN A 259 -29.16 -10.51 -1.23
CA ASN A 259 -28.47 -11.28 -2.27
C ASN A 259 -27.23 -12.01 -1.73
N SER A 260 -26.55 -11.42 -0.76
CA SER A 260 -25.28 -11.93 -0.23
C SER A 260 -25.44 -13.06 0.80
N LEU A 261 -26.66 -13.29 1.29
CA LEU A 261 -26.96 -14.26 2.34
C LEU A 261 -27.12 -15.69 1.81
N PRO A 262 -26.91 -16.71 2.65
CA PRO A 262 -27.32 -18.08 2.35
C PRO A 262 -28.82 -18.15 2.03
N GLU A 263 -29.20 -19.04 1.11
CA GLU A 263 -30.59 -19.12 0.61
C GLU A 263 -31.60 -19.37 1.73
N GLU A 264 -31.23 -20.19 2.71
CA GLU A 264 -32.03 -20.51 3.89
C GLU A 264 -32.23 -19.33 4.87
N GLU A 265 -31.44 -18.26 4.75
CA GLU A 265 -31.53 -17.05 5.58
C GLU A 265 -32.18 -15.87 4.85
N LYS A 266 -32.44 -15.99 3.55
CA LYS A 266 -33.05 -14.92 2.76
C LYS A 266 -34.51 -14.72 3.11
N VAL A 267 -34.93 -13.46 3.05
CA VAL A 267 -36.33 -13.06 3.14
C VAL A 267 -36.75 -12.47 1.80
N ASP A 268 -37.90 -12.91 1.29
CA ASP A 268 -38.50 -12.32 0.10
C ASP A 268 -39.05 -10.92 0.42
N LEU A 269 -38.41 -9.91 -0.16
CA LEU A 269 -38.78 -8.50 -0.02
C LEU A 269 -39.36 -7.91 -1.32
N SER A 270 -39.64 -8.75 -2.33
CA SER A 270 -40.19 -8.29 -3.62
C SER A 270 -41.56 -7.63 -3.51
N GLY A 271 -42.31 -7.91 -2.43
CA GLY A 271 -43.56 -7.22 -2.12
C GLY A 271 -43.41 -5.77 -1.64
N LEU A 272 -42.19 -5.36 -1.24
CA LEU A 272 -41.94 -4.02 -0.68
C LEU A 272 -41.75 -2.98 -1.78
N VAL A 273 -41.06 -3.34 -2.86
CA VAL A 273 -40.74 -2.46 -3.99
C VAL A 273 -41.01 -3.16 -5.32
N THR A 274 -41.56 -2.43 -6.27
CA THR A 274 -41.64 -2.88 -7.67
C THR A 274 -40.25 -2.88 -8.32
N PRO A 275 -40.02 -3.61 -9.42
CA PRO A 275 -38.75 -3.54 -10.15
C PRO A 275 -38.36 -2.12 -10.56
N GLN A 276 -39.35 -1.29 -10.95
CA GLN A 276 -39.10 0.09 -11.32
C GLN A 276 -38.62 0.94 -10.14
N GLU A 277 -39.26 0.79 -8.98
CA GLU A 277 -38.84 1.50 -7.77
C GLU A 277 -37.48 1.01 -7.29
N TYR A 278 -37.18 -0.29 -7.39
CA TYR A 278 -35.89 -0.81 -6.99
C TYR A 278 -34.75 -0.30 -7.88
N ALA A 279 -34.97 -0.28 -9.20
CA ALA A 279 -34.05 0.36 -10.13
C ALA A 279 -33.87 1.86 -9.83
N THR A 280 -34.95 2.57 -9.47
CA THR A 280 -34.86 3.98 -9.04
C THR A 280 -34.06 4.15 -7.75
N LEU A 281 -34.23 3.27 -6.76
CA LEU A 281 -33.42 3.28 -5.54
C LEU A 281 -31.95 3.00 -5.84
N TRP A 282 -31.65 2.12 -6.79
CA TRP A 282 -30.29 1.94 -7.30
C TRP A 282 -29.74 3.23 -7.93
N GLU A 283 -30.52 3.96 -8.74
CA GLU A 283 -30.04 5.24 -9.32
C GLU A 283 -29.64 6.24 -8.23
N ILE A 284 -30.44 6.32 -7.16
CA ILE A 284 -30.18 7.19 -6.00
C ILE A 284 -28.90 6.74 -5.28
N ASP A 285 -28.79 5.44 -4.97
CA ASP A 285 -27.61 4.89 -4.30
C ASP A 285 -26.34 5.07 -5.15
N ASN A 286 -26.46 4.88 -6.47
CA ASN A 286 -25.37 5.04 -7.42
C ASN A 286 -24.85 6.48 -7.46
N TYR A 287 -25.73 7.48 -7.35
CA TYR A 287 -25.35 8.89 -7.19
C TYR A 287 -24.58 9.12 -5.89
N GLU A 288 -25.08 8.59 -4.78
CA GLU A 288 -24.44 8.69 -3.46
C GLU A 288 -23.05 8.03 -3.46
N ARG A 289 -22.92 6.82 -4.03
CA ARG A 289 -21.63 6.13 -4.14
C ARG A 289 -20.64 6.87 -5.01
N PHE A 290 -21.08 7.48 -6.11
CA PHE A 290 -20.19 8.32 -6.92
C PHE A 290 -19.67 9.51 -6.11
N ARG A 291 -20.55 10.21 -5.39
CA ARG A 291 -20.18 11.32 -4.50
C ARG A 291 -19.18 10.90 -3.43
N GLU A 292 -19.40 9.76 -2.80
CA GLU A 292 -18.55 9.20 -1.74
C GLU A 292 -17.17 8.78 -2.26
N TYR A 293 -17.12 8.13 -3.43
CA TYR A 293 -15.89 7.48 -3.93
C TYR A 293 -15.02 8.38 -4.80
N LEU A 294 -15.58 9.43 -5.40
CA LEU A 294 -14.84 10.43 -6.18
C LEU A 294 -13.58 10.95 -5.44
N PRO A 295 -13.62 11.32 -4.14
CA PRO A 295 -12.44 11.76 -3.38
C PRO A 295 -11.45 10.63 -3.05
N TYR A 296 -11.83 9.36 -3.22
CA TYR A 296 -10.93 8.23 -2.93
C TYR A 296 -9.92 7.95 -4.04
N ARG A 297 -10.05 8.58 -5.21
CA ARG A 297 -9.08 8.46 -6.32
C ARG A 297 -7.66 8.87 -5.92
N THR A 298 -7.52 9.98 -5.19
CA THR A 298 -6.23 10.47 -4.68
C THR A 298 -5.52 9.45 -3.78
N PRO A 299 -6.11 8.98 -2.68
CA PRO A 299 -5.43 7.99 -1.86
C PRO A 299 -5.31 6.63 -2.55
N CYS A 300 -6.30 6.19 -3.34
CA CYS A 300 -6.27 4.85 -3.95
C CYS A 300 -5.31 4.73 -5.14
N SER A 301 -4.79 5.83 -5.67
CA SER A 301 -3.79 5.78 -6.74
C SER A 301 -2.47 5.15 -6.30
N SER A 302 -2.17 5.11 -5.00
CA SER A 302 -1.00 4.40 -4.47
C SER A 302 -1.01 2.91 -4.76
N ILE A 303 -2.20 2.30 -4.90
CA ILE A 303 -2.34 0.90 -5.29
C ILE A 303 -1.89 0.69 -6.73
N VAL A 304 -2.18 1.64 -7.63
CA VAL A 304 -1.74 1.56 -9.04
C VAL A 304 -0.21 1.68 -9.10
N ASP A 305 0.39 2.57 -8.31
CA ASP A 305 1.85 2.66 -8.18
C ASP A 305 2.47 1.35 -7.65
N ASP A 306 1.87 0.75 -6.62
CA ASP A 306 2.30 -0.55 -6.06
C ASP A 306 2.16 -1.69 -7.08
N MET A 307 1.05 -1.75 -7.83
CA MET A 307 0.83 -2.74 -8.89
C MET A 307 1.88 -2.61 -10.01
N MET A 308 2.23 -1.38 -10.41
CA MET A 308 3.28 -1.14 -11.41
C MET A 308 4.67 -1.52 -10.89
N ALA A 309 5.01 -1.10 -9.66
CA ALA A 309 6.32 -1.34 -9.06
C ALA A 309 6.60 -2.83 -8.84
N LYS A 310 5.62 -3.57 -8.30
CA LYS A 310 5.74 -5.02 -8.10
C LYS A 310 5.82 -5.78 -9.44
N ALA A 311 5.06 -5.34 -10.45
CA ALA A 311 5.15 -5.93 -11.78
C ALA A 311 6.54 -5.75 -12.40
N ASP A 312 7.12 -4.55 -12.34
CA ASP A 312 8.49 -4.32 -12.84
C ASP A 312 9.52 -5.18 -12.12
N ALA A 313 9.45 -5.24 -10.78
CA ALA A 313 10.38 -6.03 -9.98
C ALA A 313 10.27 -7.53 -10.33
N ALA A 314 9.05 -8.07 -10.43
CA ALA A 314 8.83 -9.47 -10.79
C ALA A 314 9.35 -9.78 -12.21
N LEU A 315 9.06 -8.92 -13.18
CA LEU A 315 9.48 -9.10 -14.57
C LEU A 315 11.00 -8.98 -14.74
N ALA A 316 11.64 -8.04 -14.04
CA ALA A 316 13.10 -7.87 -14.07
C ALA A 316 13.83 -9.06 -13.44
N ALA A 317 13.31 -9.60 -12.34
CA ALA A 317 13.85 -10.78 -11.67
C ALA A 317 13.53 -12.11 -12.39
N GLY A 318 12.66 -12.09 -13.41
CA GLY A 318 12.15 -13.31 -14.04
C GLY A 318 11.26 -14.15 -13.12
N THR A 319 10.71 -13.55 -12.06
CA THR A 319 9.82 -14.20 -11.10
C THR A 319 8.52 -14.57 -11.77
N ARG A 320 8.06 -15.81 -11.52
CA ARG A 320 6.74 -16.30 -11.92
C ARG A 320 5.84 -16.30 -10.69
N GLY A 321 4.57 -15.92 -10.82
CA GLY A 321 3.76 -15.78 -9.62
C GLY A 321 2.57 -14.85 -9.73
N ALA A 322 2.06 -14.45 -8.56
CA ALA A 322 1.01 -13.45 -8.46
C ALA A 322 1.16 -12.59 -7.20
N ASP A 323 0.89 -11.30 -7.33
CA ASP A 323 0.67 -10.40 -6.19
C ASP A 323 -0.84 -10.14 -6.03
N LEU A 324 -1.40 -10.58 -4.91
CA LEU A 324 -2.84 -10.57 -4.66
C LEU A 324 -3.20 -9.58 -3.53
N ARG A 325 -3.99 -8.55 -3.85
CA ARG A 325 -4.47 -7.57 -2.86
C ARG A 325 -5.95 -7.77 -2.56
N PHE A 326 -6.35 -7.82 -1.29
CA PHE A 326 -7.74 -8.00 -0.87
C PHE A 326 -8.24 -6.82 -0.04
N GLY A 327 -9.34 -6.19 -0.48
CA GLY A 327 -9.90 -5.01 0.18
C GLY A 327 -11.39 -4.81 -0.09
N HIS A 328 -11.76 -3.65 -0.61
CA HIS A 328 -13.13 -3.14 -0.54
C HIS A 328 -13.64 -2.57 -1.88
N ASP A 329 -14.96 -2.52 -2.03
CA ASP A 329 -15.69 -1.88 -3.14
C ASP A 329 -15.28 -0.43 -3.35
N HIS A 330 -15.28 0.37 -2.29
CA HIS A 330 -14.97 1.80 -2.38
C HIS A 330 -13.54 2.07 -2.90
N VAL A 331 -12.62 1.12 -2.70
CA VAL A 331 -11.27 1.18 -3.27
C VAL A 331 -11.32 0.74 -4.72
N LEU A 332 -11.95 -0.39 -5.01
CA LEU A 332 -12.01 -0.93 -6.35
C LEU A 332 -12.73 0.00 -7.34
N MET A 333 -13.86 0.60 -6.96
CA MET A 333 -14.54 1.62 -7.76
C MET A 333 -13.65 2.83 -8.03
N ALA A 334 -12.82 3.24 -7.05
CA ALA A 334 -11.82 4.26 -7.27
C ALA A 334 -10.74 3.82 -8.27
N LEU A 335 -10.29 2.55 -8.22
CA LEU A 335 -9.34 2.00 -9.20
C LEU A 335 -9.90 1.98 -10.62
N LEU A 336 -11.19 1.66 -10.81
CA LEU A 336 -11.84 1.74 -12.12
C LEU A 336 -11.73 3.16 -12.70
N MET A 337 -12.00 4.20 -11.89
CA MET A 337 -11.85 5.60 -12.29
C MET A 337 -10.37 5.98 -12.52
N ILE A 338 -9.46 5.57 -11.63
CA ILE A 338 -8.04 5.93 -11.76
C ILE A 338 -7.46 5.35 -13.06
N MET A 339 -7.66 4.04 -13.29
CA MET A 339 -7.12 3.30 -14.42
C MET A 339 -7.92 3.51 -15.73
N ASP A 340 -9.09 4.14 -15.65
CA ASP A 340 -10.04 4.33 -16.75
C ASP A 340 -10.55 3.02 -17.36
N ILE A 341 -10.81 2.03 -16.52
CA ILE A 341 -11.20 0.70 -17.01
C ILE A 341 -12.54 0.79 -17.75
N ASP A 342 -12.53 0.52 -19.06
CA ASP A 342 -13.70 0.72 -19.93
C ASP A 342 -14.31 2.13 -19.81
N ASP A 343 -13.45 3.15 -19.80
CA ASP A 343 -13.84 4.57 -19.83
C ASP A 343 -14.56 5.07 -18.56
N PHE A 344 -14.28 4.46 -17.39
CA PHE A 344 -14.97 4.73 -16.12
C PHE A 344 -14.65 6.08 -15.44
N ASP A 345 -13.67 6.87 -15.91
CA ASP A 345 -13.34 8.20 -15.33
C ASP A 345 -14.15 9.36 -15.93
N GLN A 346 -15.21 9.05 -16.68
CA GLN A 346 -16.04 10.06 -17.30
C GLN A 346 -17.05 10.63 -16.29
N ALA A 347 -17.11 11.96 -16.19
CA ALA A 347 -18.15 12.67 -15.47
C ALA A 347 -19.13 13.28 -16.48
N PRO A 348 -20.41 12.88 -16.50
CA PRO A 348 -21.39 13.50 -17.38
C PRO A 348 -21.67 14.96 -17.03
N ALA A 349 -22.31 15.66 -17.97
CA ALA A 349 -22.73 17.04 -17.77
C ALA A 349 -23.92 17.16 -16.78
N SER A 350 -24.72 16.11 -16.63
CA SER A 350 -25.87 16.07 -15.74
C SER A 350 -25.78 14.88 -14.78
N ALA A 351 -26.34 15.05 -13.57
CA ALA A 351 -26.47 13.96 -12.60
C ALA A 351 -27.37 12.82 -13.13
N ASP A 352 -28.36 13.14 -13.96
CA ASP A 352 -29.31 12.16 -14.52
C ASP A 352 -28.65 11.19 -15.51
N ASP A 353 -27.56 11.62 -16.14
CA ASP A 353 -26.79 10.80 -17.07
C ASP A 353 -25.74 9.94 -16.35
N LEU A 354 -25.50 10.15 -15.05
CA LEU A 354 -24.47 9.44 -14.28
C LEU A 354 -24.58 7.93 -14.39
N VAL A 355 -25.81 7.40 -14.47
CA VAL A 355 -26.11 5.97 -14.63
C VAL A 355 -25.44 5.34 -15.86
N TYR A 356 -25.05 6.14 -16.86
CA TYR A 356 -24.38 5.67 -18.09
C TYR A 356 -22.85 5.68 -18.01
N TYR A 357 -22.28 6.33 -16.99
CA TYR A 357 -20.83 6.47 -16.83
C TYR A 357 -20.29 5.83 -15.57
N PHE A 358 -21.11 5.74 -14.52
CA PHE A 358 -20.79 5.10 -13.26
C PHE A 358 -21.91 4.12 -12.92
N GLN A 359 -21.57 2.83 -12.81
CA GLN A 359 -22.52 1.78 -12.44
C GLN A 359 -21.96 0.99 -11.26
N SER A 360 -22.56 1.16 -10.09
CA SER A 360 -22.14 0.45 -8.87
C SER A 360 -22.19 -1.07 -9.00
N PHE A 361 -23.13 -1.61 -9.80
CA PHE A 361 -23.23 -3.05 -10.06
C PHE A 361 -22.08 -3.61 -10.90
N ARG A 362 -21.20 -2.77 -11.49
CA ARG A 362 -19.94 -3.24 -12.11
C ARG A 362 -18.88 -3.61 -11.07
N SER A 363 -19.12 -3.30 -9.79
CA SER A 363 -18.42 -3.86 -8.65
C SER A 363 -19.32 -4.81 -7.84
N PRO A 364 -19.74 -5.97 -8.38
CA PRO A 364 -20.41 -7.00 -7.59
C PRO A 364 -19.60 -7.48 -6.36
N MET A 365 -20.18 -8.33 -5.52
CA MET A 365 -19.43 -9.05 -4.49
C MET A 365 -18.29 -9.86 -5.13
N SER A 366 -17.11 -9.93 -4.51
CA SER A 366 -15.90 -10.55 -5.07
C SER A 366 -15.34 -9.92 -6.36
N THR A 367 -15.70 -8.68 -6.68
CA THR A 367 -15.13 -7.97 -7.84
C THR A 367 -13.62 -7.96 -7.80
N ASN A 368 -12.98 -8.14 -8.95
CA ASN A 368 -11.53 -8.12 -9.04
C ASN A 368 -11.03 -7.51 -10.35
N ILE A 369 -9.88 -6.85 -10.26
CA ILE A 369 -9.07 -6.39 -11.37
C ILE A 369 -7.84 -7.30 -11.44
N GLN A 370 -7.52 -7.81 -12.63
CA GLN A 370 -6.32 -8.62 -12.87
C GLN A 370 -5.52 -8.03 -14.02
N MET A 371 -4.24 -7.79 -13.80
CA MET A 371 -3.26 -7.48 -14.84
C MET A 371 -2.41 -8.72 -15.07
N VAL A 372 -2.63 -9.40 -16.20
CA VAL A 372 -1.94 -10.64 -16.57
C VAL A 372 -0.80 -10.31 -17.52
N PHE A 373 0.43 -10.64 -17.11
CA PHE A 373 1.65 -10.30 -17.83
C PHE A 373 2.19 -11.50 -18.60
N TYR A 374 2.48 -11.25 -19.87
CA TYR A 374 2.93 -12.23 -20.84
C TYR A 374 4.38 -11.95 -21.24
N ALA A 375 5.27 -12.89 -20.90
CA ALA A 375 6.66 -12.84 -21.32
C ALA A 375 6.83 -13.55 -22.67
N PRO A 376 7.65 -13.01 -23.58
CA PRO A 376 7.95 -13.67 -24.83
C PRO A 376 8.92 -14.85 -24.61
N LYS A 377 8.70 -15.96 -25.31
CA LYS A 377 9.60 -17.14 -25.28
C LYS A 377 10.95 -16.88 -25.97
N LYS A 378 11.05 -15.78 -26.70
CA LYS A 378 12.25 -15.27 -27.39
C LYS A 378 12.37 -13.78 -27.07
N LYS A 379 13.35 -13.08 -27.64
CA LYS A 379 13.45 -11.62 -27.50
C LYS A 379 12.18 -10.93 -28.00
N GLY A 380 11.61 -10.05 -27.20
CA GLY A 380 10.40 -9.27 -27.51
C GLY A 380 9.98 -8.40 -26.33
N ASP A 381 8.93 -7.62 -26.52
CA ASP A 381 8.34 -6.79 -25.46
C ASP A 381 7.45 -7.61 -24.54
N ILE A 382 7.41 -7.28 -23.24
CA ILE A 382 6.40 -7.80 -22.31
C ILE A 382 5.03 -7.24 -22.71
N LEU A 383 4.02 -8.11 -22.71
CA LEU A 383 2.63 -7.71 -22.95
C LEU A 383 1.81 -7.84 -21.66
N VAL A 384 0.74 -7.06 -21.55
CA VAL A 384 -0.22 -7.13 -20.43
C VAL A 384 -1.65 -7.17 -20.97
N LYS A 385 -2.49 -8.00 -20.34
CA LYS A 385 -3.95 -8.04 -20.52
C LYS A 385 -4.62 -7.63 -19.21
N VAL A 386 -5.65 -6.79 -19.28
CA VAL A 386 -6.41 -6.35 -18.11
C VAL A 386 -7.76 -7.05 -18.10
N LEU A 387 -8.15 -7.58 -16.94
CA LEU A 387 -9.46 -8.18 -16.72
C LEU A 387 -10.20 -7.45 -15.61
N LEU A 388 -11.51 -7.27 -15.79
CA LEU A 388 -12.46 -6.89 -14.76
C LEU A 388 -13.46 -8.03 -14.62
N ASN A 389 -13.54 -8.64 -13.44
CA ASN A 389 -14.45 -9.77 -13.18
C ASN A 389 -14.27 -10.95 -14.14
N GLY A 390 -13.03 -11.21 -14.56
CA GLY A 390 -12.69 -12.28 -15.51
C GLY A 390 -13.02 -11.95 -16.97
N GLU A 391 -13.61 -10.79 -17.26
CA GLU A 391 -13.85 -10.29 -18.62
C GLU A 391 -12.73 -9.36 -19.08
N GLU A 392 -12.43 -9.38 -20.38
CA GLU A 392 -11.39 -8.54 -20.96
C GLU A 392 -11.81 -7.06 -20.92
N ALA A 393 -10.96 -6.23 -20.33
CA ALA A 393 -11.25 -4.81 -20.11
C ALA A 393 -10.22 -3.90 -20.80
N ARG A 394 -10.64 -2.69 -21.15
CA ARG A 394 -9.80 -1.67 -21.80
C ARG A 394 -9.16 -0.72 -20.81
N LEU A 395 -7.95 -0.25 -21.11
CA LEU A 395 -7.30 0.85 -20.40
C LEU A 395 -7.63 2.18 -21.07
N GLY A 396 -8.85 2.68 -20.84
CA GLY A 396 -9.37 3.91 -21.44
C GLY A 396 -9.11 3.98 -22.96
N LYS A 397 -8.41 5.04 -23.37
CA LYS A 397 -8.05 5.32 -24.78
C LYS A 397 -6.71 4.74 -25.22
N LEU A 398 -6.02 3.95 -24.39
CA LEU A 398 -4.79 3.30 -24.81
C LEU A 398 -5.14 2.25 -25.86
N GLU A 399 -4.46 2.30 -27.01
CA GLU A 399 -4.69 1.32 -28.08
C GLU A 399 -3.86 0.04 -27.81
N PRO A 400 -4.48 -1.16 -27.86
CA PRO A 400 -3.74 -2.41 -27.73
C PRO A 400 -2.88 -2.67 -28.97
N VAL A 401 -1.76 -3.39 -28.79
CA VAL A 401 -0.89 -3.78 -29.91
C VAL A 401 -1.48 -4.93 -30.73
N SER A 402 -2.33 -5.76 -30.12
CA SER A 402 -3.08 -6.84 -30.77
C SER A 402 -4.14 -7.36 -29.81
N GLY A 403 -5.38 -7.56 -30.26
CA GLY A 403 -6.46 -8.08 -29.40
C GLY A 403 -6.59 -7.27 -28.10
N PRO A 404 -6.68 -7.90 -26.92
CA PRO A 404 -6.72 -7.21 -25.62
C PRO A 404 -5.32 -6.97 -25.01
N TYR A 405 -4.24 -7.10 -25.79
CA TYR A 405 -2.87 -7.04 -25.28
C TYR A 405 -2.23 -5.67 -25.51
N TYR A 406 -1.71 -5.08 -24.44
CA TYR A 406 -0.93 -3.84 -24.45
C TYR A 406 0.55 -4.14 -24.27
N ARG A 407 1.42 -3.33 -24.85
CA ARG A 407 2.85 -3.34 -24.49
C ARG A 407 2.98 -2.82 -23.05
N TRP A 408 3.73 -3.51 -22.20
CA TRP A 408 3.83 -3.12 -20.78
C TRP A 408 4.37 -1.70 -20.61
N THR A 409 5.38 -1.31 -21.38
CA THR A 409 5.95 0.05 -21.34
C THR A 409 4.90 1.13 -21.61
N ASP A 410 3.98 0.86 -22.55
CA ASP A 410 2.96 1.82 -22.98
C ASP A 410 1.83 1.87 -21.93
N ALA A 411 1.43 0.70 -21.41
CA ALA A 411 0.46 0.61 -20.32
C ALA A 411 0.97 1.27 -19.03
N LYS A 412 2.23 1.05 -18.66
CA LYS A 412 2.86 1.69 -17.50
C LYS A 412 2.94 3.20 -17.66
N ALA A 413 3.34 3.70 -18.83
CA ALA A 413 3.37 5.14 -19.11
C ALA A 413 1.97 5.76 -19.02
N TYR A 414 0.96 5.09 -19.58
CA TYR A 414 -0.43 5.49 -19.45
C TYR A 414 -0.88 5.56 -17.98
N LEU A 415 -0.72 4.47 -17.22
CA LEU A 415 -1.11 4.42 -15.81
C LEU A 415 -0.37 5.46 -14.95
N THR A 416 0.92 5.69 -15.22
CA THR A 416 1.70 6.74 -14.55
C THR A 416 1.09 8.13 -14.79
N ALA A 417 0.72 8.43 -16.04
CA ALA A 417 0.06 9.69 -16.39
C ALA A 417 -1.35 9.80 -15.80
N ARG A 418 -2.03 8.67 -15.56
CA ARG A 418 -3.31 8.66 -14.84
C ARG A 418 -3.14 9.00 -13.36
N VAL A 419 -2.23 8.32 -12.67
CA VAL A 419 -1.96 8.52 -11.24
C VAL A 419 -1.57 9.98 -10.96
N SER A 420 -0.75 10.60 -11.81
CA SER A 420 -0.30 11.99 -11.62
C SER A 420 -1.42 13.04 -11.60
N ARG A 421 -2.60 12.74 -12.16
CA ARG A 421 -3.78 13.63 -12.11
C ARG A 421 -4.39 13.73 -10.71
N PHE A 422 -4.21 12.69 -9.88
CA PHE A 422 -4.89 12.57 -8.59
C PHE A 422 -3.98 12.86 -7.40
N VAL A 423 -2.67 12.87 -7.63
CA VAL A 423 -1.68 13.05 -6.58
C VAL A 423 -1.00 14.39 -6.83
N THR A 424 -1.21 15.34 -5.93
CA THR A 424 -0.18 16.35 -5.72
C THR A 424 0.92 15.56 -5.05
N ARG A 425 1.87 15.10 -5.85
CA ARG A 425 3.18 14.84 -5.29
C ARG A 425 3.53 16.23 -4.74
N GLN A 426 3.29 16.48 -3.45
CA GLN A 426 4.18 17.39 -2.71
C GLN A 426 5.50 16.84 -3.14
N ASP A 427 6.17 17.57 -4.03
CA ASP A 427 7.22 17.03 -4.86
C ASP A 427 8.02 16.12 -3.95
N LYS A 428 8.06 14.81 -4.27
CA LYS A 428 9.18 14.02 -3.77
C LYS A 428 10.33 14.92 -4.18
N ALA A 429 10.96 15.63 -3.24
CA ALA A 429 12.10 16.44 -3.60
C ALA A 429 12.96 15.48 -4.39
N GLU A 430 13.12 15.76 -5.69
CA GLU A 430 13.67 14.75 -6.56
C GLU A 430 15.04 14.43 -6.01
N TRP A 431 15.33 13.13 -5.87
CA TRP A 431 16.65 12.72 -5.46
C TRP A 431 17.64 13.29 -6.48
N VAL A 432 18.44 14.25 -6.07
CA VAL A 432 19.50 14.78 -6.91
C VAL A 432 20.64 13.77 -6.85
N SER A 433 20.98 13.19 -7.99
CA SER A 433 21.94 12.08 -8.07
C SER A 433 23.15 12.45 -8.91
N LYS A 434 24.32 11.96 -8.52
CA LYS A 434 25.61 12.22 -9.18
C LYS A 434 26.56 11.05 -9.05
N GLY A 435 27.11 10.58 -10.17
CA GLY A 435 28.17 9.57 -10.17
C GLY A 435 29.50 10.14 -9.63
N LEU A 436 30.18 9.37 -8.79
CA LEU A 436 31.46 9.74 -8.16
C LEU A 436 32.65 8.90 -8.63
N ALA A 437 32.41 7.62 -8.84
CA ALA A 437 33.37 6.61 -9.28
C ALA A 437 32.60 5.46 -9.96
N PRO A 438 33.26 4.54 -10.69
CA PRO A 438 32.60 3.33 -11.19
C PRO A 438 31.85 2.61 -10.07
N GLY A 439 30.54 2.41 -10.25
CA GLY A 439 29.69 1.76 -9.25
C GLY A 439 29.33 2.60 -8.02
N VAL A 440 29.74 3.88 -7.94
CA VAL A 440 29.46 4.74 -6.79
C VAL A 440 28.66 5.97 -7.19
N GLU A 441 27.48 6.12 -6.60
CA GLU A 441 26.56 7.24 -6.81
C GLU A 441 26.27 7.96 -5.49
N TYR A 442 26.25 9.30 -5.53
CA TYR A 442 25.76 10.15 -4.45
C TYR A 442 24.35 10.62 -4.75
N LYS A 443 23.48 10.62 -3.74
CA LYS A 443 22.08 11.03 -3.82
C LYS A 443 21.75 11.95 -2.65
N GLU A 444 21.02 13.03 -2.90
CA GLU A 444 20.47 13.90 -1.85
C GLU A 444 18.98 14.16 -2.02
N PHE A 445 18.28 14.27 -0.90
CA PHE A 445 16.86 14.55 -0.80
C PHE A 445 16.64 15.68 0.20
N HIS A 446 16.03 16.78 -0.23
CA HIS A 446 15.69 17.93 0.62
C HIS A 446 14.21 18.26 0.49
N GLY A 447 13.37 17.85 1.44
CA GLY A 447 11.95 18.17 1.36
C GLY A 447 11.08 17.54 2.42
N ALA A 448 9.77 17.68 2.24
CA ALA A 448 8.79 17.02 3.10
C ALA A 448 8.86 15.51 2.88
N ASP A 449 9.23 14.78 3.93
CA ASP A 449 9.25 13.32 3.93
C ASP A 449 7.91 12.79 4.47
N PRO A 450 7.13 12.04 3.68
CA PRO A 450 5.84 11.49 4.12
C PRO A 450 5.99 10.39 5.18
N VAL A 451 7.18 9.79 5.35
CA VAL A 451 7.41 8.76 6.37
C VAL A 451 7.49 9.36 7.77
N SER A 452 8.29 10.41 7.93
CA SER A 452 8.39 11.18 9.18
C SER A 452 7.28 12.22 9.32
N GLY A 453 6.64 12.64 8.23
CA GLY A 453 5.68 13.74 8.25
C GLY A 453 6.32 15.09 8.58
N SER A 454 7.60 15.27 8.24
CA SER A 454 8.38 16.48 8.52
C SER A 454 9.40 16.76 7.41
N ALA A 455 9.95 17.97 7.39
CA ALA A 455 11.04 18.31 6.47
C ALA A 455 12.32 17.55 6.85
N GLN A 456 12.98 16.95 5.86
CA GLN A 456 14.20 16.18 6.01
C GLN A 456 15.21 16.55 4.93
N HIS A 457 16.48 16.59 5.34
CA HIS A 457 17.63 16.56 4.45
C HIS A 457 18.34 15.21 4.63
N VAL A 458 18.38 14.41 3.57
CA VAL A 458 18.94 13.06 3.57
C VAL A 458 19.97 12.94 2.47
N TYR A 459 21.10 12.34 2.81
CA TYR A 459 22.25 12.16 1.94
C TYR A 459 22.61 10.67 1.92
N VAL A 460 22.77 10.11 0.73
CA VAL A 460 23.02 8.69 0.53
C VAL A 460 24.16 8.52 -0.47
N VAL A 461 25.14 7.71 -0.10
CA VAL A 461 26.06 7.11 -1.07
C VAL A 461 25.60 5.69 -1.32
N ASP A 462 25.44 5.36 -2.59
CA ASP A 462 25.01 4.07 -3.11
C ASP A 462 26.20 3.45 -3.87
N TRP A 463 26.78 2.39 -3.31
CA TRP A 463 27.91 1.68 -3.89
C TRP A 463 27.50 0.28 -4.33
N ASP A 464 27.46 0.06 -5.65
CA ASP A 464 27.33 -1.26 -6.27
C ASP A 464 28.64 -2.04 -6.09
N MET A 465 28.63 -3.00 -5.16
CA MET A 465 29.81 -3.83 -4.85
C MET A 465 30.10 -4.87 -5.95
N SER A 466 29.22 -5.03 -6.94
CA SER A 466 29.48 -5.89 -8.11
C SER A 466 30.41 -5.21 -9.12
N VAL A 467 30.57 -3.89 -9.04
CA VAL A 467 31.46 -3.10 -9.90
C VAL A 467 32.81 -2.89 -9.19
N PRO A 468 33.92 -3.45 -9.73
CA PRO A 468 35.24 -3.23 -9.16
C PRO A 468 35.69 -1.77 -9.26
N GLY A 469 36.53 -1.33 -8.33
CA GLY A 469 37.19 -0.02 -8.38
C GLY A 469 37.14 0.78 -7.07
N CYS A 470 36.44 0.28 -6.06
CA CYS A 470 36.47 0.83 -4.71
C CYS A 470 36.52 -0.28 -3.66
N ALA A 471 37.01 0.05 -2.47
CA ALA A 471 36.98 -0.82 -1.31
C ALA A 471 36.59 -0.05 -0.03
N LEU A 472 35.74 -0.65 0.79
CA LEU A 472 35.35 -0.13 2.10
C LEU A 472 36.40 -0.48 3.15
N LYS A 473 36.95 0.52 3.82
CA LYS A 473 37.90 0.35 4.92
C LYS A 473 37.35 0.92 6.22
N PHE A 474 37.52 0.17 7.30
CA PHE A 474 37.27 0.68 8.65
C PHE A 474 38.54 1.37 9.12
N ASN A 475 38.45 2.66 9.39
CA ASN A 475 39.59 3.45 9.83
C ASN A 475 39.49 3.71 11.34
N TYR A 476 40.55 3.38 12.08
CA TYR A 476 40.69 3.70 13.50
C TYR A 476 41.96 4.51 13.75
N THR A 477 41.82 5.65 14.41
CA THR A 477 42.94 6.57 14.70
C THR A 477 43.26 6.60 16.19
N GLN A 478 44.52 6.88 16.56
CA GLN A 478 44.92 7.02 17.96
C GLN A 478 44.44 8.34 18.59
N GLU A 479 44.23 9.35 17.77
CA GLU A 479 43.68 10.66 18.16
C GLU A 479 42.34 10.86 17.46
N ALA A 480 41.39 11.49 18.16
CA ALA A 480 40.09 11.80 17.58
C ALA A 480 40.23 12.89 16.49
N LYS A 481 39.67 12.64 15.30
CA LYS A 481 39.75 13.53 14.13
C LYS A 481 38.37 13.77 13.52
N PRO A 482 38.13 14.94 12.89
CA PRO A 482 36.96 15.16 12.04
C PRO A 482 36.95 14.19 10.85
N THR A 483 35.76 13.83 10.36
CA THR A 483 35.59 12.91 9.22
C THR A 483 36.26 13.46 7.96
N SER A 484 36.14 14.77 7.72
CA SER A 484 36.79 15.46 6.60
C SER A 484 38.31 15.35 6.61
N ARG A 485 38.93 15.38 7.79
CA ARG A 485 40.38 15.20 7.93
C ARG A 485 40.78 13.78 7.58
N VAL A 486 40.01 12.79 8.03
CA VAL A 486 40.25 11.38 7.71
C VAL A 486 40.08 11.11 6.21
N MET A 487 39.07 11.69 5.57
CA MET A 487 38.91 11.61 4.12
C MET A 487 40.15 12.09 3.37
N ARG A 488 40.68 13.28 3.73
CA ARG A 488 41.90 13.83 3.11
C ARG A 488 43.13 12.96 3.35
N GLU A 489 43.33 12.46 4.56
CA GLU A 489 44.50 11.64 4.91
C GLU A 489 44.48 10.26 4.23
N THR A 490 43.29 9.73 3.93
CA THR A 490 43.12 8.42 3.30
C THR A 490 42.97 8.48 1.77
N GLY A 491 42.75 9.66 1.20
CA GLY A 491 42.43 9.81 -0.23
C GLY A 491 41.10 9.17 -0.61
N ALA A 492 40.17 9.04 0.34
CA ALA A 492 38.89 8.39 0.15
C ALA A 492 37.94 9.25 -0.70
N VAL A 493 37.09 8.58 -1.49
CA VAL A 493 36.01 9.22 -2.25
C VAL A 493 34.81 9.55 -1.38
N VAL A 494 34.62 8.76 -0.32
CA VAL A 494 33.56 8.93 0.66
C VAL A 494 34.12 8.63 2.04
N ALA A 495 33.76 9.44 3.04
CA ALA A 495 34.05 9.17 4.44
C ALA A 495 32.82 9.44 5.31
N MET A 496 32.55 8.58 6.28
CA MET A 496 31.39 8.68 7.18
C MET A 496 31.79 8.38 8.62
N ASN A 497 31.08 9.00 9.57
CA ASN A 497 31.24 8.68 10.98
C ASN A 497 30.87 7.20 11.27
N ALA A 498 31.57 6.57 12.22
CA ALA A 498 31.24 5.22 12.68
C ALA A 498 30.71 5.21 14.13
N CYS A 499 31.56 5.34 15.16
CA CYS A 499 31.16 5.53 16.55
C CYS A 499 32.03 6.54 17.29
N TYR A 500 31.42 7.41 18.09
CA TYR A 500 32.13 8.34 18.97
C TYR A 500 32.78 7.68 20.20
N GLU A 501 32.28 6.52 20.61
CA GLU A 501 32.79 5.74 21.75
C GLU A 501 33.18 4.31 21.29
N PRO A 502 34.35 4.12 20.64
CA PRO A 502 34.78 2.79 20.19
C PRO A 502 34.87 1.75 21.31
N ALA A 503 35.13 2.18 22.55
CA ALA A 503 35.14 1.32 23.72
C ALA A 503 33.77 0.69 24.03
N SER A 504 32.67 1.24 23.48
CA SER A 504 31.30 0.74 23.67
C SER A 504 30.85 -0.27 22.62
N VAL A 505 31.69 -0.54 21.61
CA VAL A 505 31.40 -1.47 20.49
C VAL A 505 32.51 -2.50 20.32
N VAL A 506 32.19 -3.62 19.65
CA VAL A 506 33.21 -4.54 19.15
C VAL A 506 33.73 -3.94 17.85
N LEU A 507 35.01 -3.60 17.85
CA LEU A 507 35.69 -3.01 16.70
C LEU A 507 36.90 -3.87 16.34
N LYS A 508 36.87 -4.44 15.15
CA LYS A 508 37.97 -5.17 14.54
C LYS A 508 38.33 -4.49 13.22
N VAL A 509 39.61 -4.18 13.06
CA VAL A 509 40.16 -3.51 11.87
C VAL A 509 41.34 -4.33 11.39
N ASP A 510 41.34 -4.73 10.12
CA ASP A 510 42.39 -5.53 9.47
C ASP A 510 42.83 -6.75 10.30
N GLY A 511 41.86 -7.49 10.82
CA GLY A 511 42.09 -8.68 11.64
C GLY A 511 42.40 -8.39 13.11
N LYS A 512 42.75 -7.14 13.46
CA LYS A 512 43.12 -6.74 14.82
C LYS A 512 41.90 -6.26 15.61
N LEU A 513 41.64 -6.91 16.74
CA LEU A 513 40.62 -6.47 17.69
C LEU A 513 41.09 -5.19 18.40
N ILE A 514 40.43 -4.08 18.12
CA ILE A 514 40.71 -2.76 18.72
C ILE A 514 39.92 -2.57 20.02
N SER A 515 38.64 -2.97 20.01
CA SER A 515 37.76 -2.91 21.18
C SER A 515 36.87 -4.14 21.22
N ALA A 516 36.56 -4.58 22.43
CA ALA A 516 35.70 -5.72 22.69
C ALA A 516 34.48 -5.37 23.55
N VAL A 517 34.14 -4.12 23.86
CA VAL A 517 33.02 -3.79 24.78
C VAL A 517 33.22 -4.32 26.23
N PRO A 518 33.46 -3.49 27.26
CA PRO A 518 33.69 -3.97 28.63
C PRO A 518 32.39 -4.46 29.32
N ASN A 519 32.49 -5.28 30.36
CA ASN A 519 31.33 -5.63 31.21
C ASN A 519 30.93 -4.43 32.09
N GLY A 520 29.75 -3.84 31.87
CA GLY A 520 29.18 -2.79 32.72
C GLY A 520 28.65 -1.60 31.93
N ALA A 521 28.63 -0.42 32.56
CA ALA A 521 28.45 0.83 31.84
C ALA A 521 29.69 1.14 31.00
N VAL A 522 29.55 1.96 29.96
CA VAL A 522 30.71 2.49 29.22
C VAL A 522 31.66 3.16 30.21
N MET A 523 32.97 2.86 30.11
CA MET A 523 33.99 3.46 30.97
C MET A 523 33.89 4.99 30.89
N ASN A 524 33.81 5.64 32.06
CA ASN A 524 33.79 7.09 32.24
C ASN A 524 32.52 7.86 31.79
N SER A 525 31.41 7.20 31.41
CA SER A 525 30.17 7.90 31.02
C SER A 525 28.87 7.40 31.67
N GLY A 526 28.86 6.21 32.29
CA GLY A 526 27.64 5.69 32.96
C GLY A 526 26.53 5.25 32.00
N VAL A 527 26.81 5.19 30.68
CA VAL A 527 25.86 4.83 29.63
C VAL A 527 25.56 3.32 29.64
N PRO A 528 24.28 2.88 29.63
CA PRO A 528 23.93 1.48 29.47
C PRO A 528 24.38 0.95 28.10
N GLN A 529 25.04 -0.20 28.06
CA GLN A 529 25.55 -0.77 26.81
C GLN A 529 24.46 -1.54 26.07
N TRP A 530 23.79 -0.85 25.15
CA TRP A 530 22.82 -1.45 24.22
C TRP A 530 23.32 -1.44 22.76
N LYS A 531 24.52 -0.89 22.48
CA LYS A 531 25.07 -0.59 21.15
C LYS A 531 25.81 -1.76 20.47
N SER A 532 25.33 -3.00 20.52
CA SER A 532 25.99 -4.12 19.84
C SER A 532 25.09 -5.28 19.41
N GLU A 533 23.81 -5.01 19.14
CA GLU A 533 22.88 -6.09 18.75
C GLU A 533 23.09 -6.55 17.30
N GLY A 534 23.55 -5.66 16.42
CA GLY A 534 23.95 -5.98 15.05
C GLY A 534 25.39 -5.62 14.74
N ALA A 535 25.90 -6.05 13.59
CA ALA A 535 27.23 -5.70 13.10
C ALA A 535 27.27 -5.53 11.59
N ILE A 536 28.12 -4.61 11.12
CA ILE A 536 28.59 -4.55 9.75
C ILE A 536 29.96 -5.23 9.67
N CYS A 537 30.12 -6.10 8.68
CA CYS A 537 31.33 -6.87 8.42
C CYS A 537 31.77 -6.64 6.97
N THR A 538 33.07 -6.56 6.72
CA THR A 538 33.60 -6.43 5.37
C THR A 538 35.00 -7.02 5.22
N ASP A 539 35.30 -7.52 4.03
CA ASP A 539 36.66 -7.84 3.58
C ASP A 539 37.31 -6.73 2.73
N GLY A 540 36.59 -5.63 2.48
CA GLY A 540 36.98 -4.56 1.58
C GLY A 540 36.06 -4.46 0.37
N HIS A 541 35.64 -5.59 -0.20
CA HIS A 541 34.88 -5.64 -1.46
C HIS A 541 33.46 -6.16 -1.28
N SER A 542 33.22 -6.95 -0.24
CA SER A 542 31.91 -7.44 0.15
C SER A 542 31.53 -6.89 1.51
N VAL A 543 30.25 -6.59 1.68
CA VAL A 543 29.70 -6.11 2.95
C VAL A 543 28.51 -6.95 3.35
N SER A 544 28.49 -7.37 4.61
CA SER A 544 27.35 -8.02 5.22
C SER A 544 26.94 -7.29 6.50
N ILE A 545 25.65 -7.34 6.81
CA ILE A 545 25.09 -6.86 8.06
C ILE A 545 24.41 -8.06 8.73
N SER A 546 24.73 -8.31 10.00
CA SER A 546 24.12 -9.41 10.76
C SER A 546 23.44 -8.93 12.05
N TYR A 547 22.39 -9.65 12.46
CA TYR A 547 21.65 -9.39 13.69
C TYR A 547 21.94 -10.45 14.79
N ASP A 548 23.13 -11.03 14.77
CA ASP A 548 23.49 -12.19 15.62
C ASP A 548 23.69 -11.84 17.09
N GLY A 549 23.92 -10.56 17.40
CA GLY A 549 24.00 -10.06 18.77
C GLY A 549 22.66 -10.05 19.51
N LYS A 550 21.54 -10.17 18.79
CA LYS A 550 20.19 -10.15 19.37
C LYS A 550 20.02 -11.19 20.47
N GLY A 551 19.48 -10.76 21.61
CA GLY A 551 19.19 -11.62 22.75
C GLY A 551 20.41 -12.16 23.51
N LYS A 552 21.62 -11.75 23.12
CA LYS A 552 22.86 -12.08 23.84
C LYS A 552 23.17 -10.98 24.86
N ASP A 553 23.81 -11.38 25.94
CA ASP A 553 24.48 -10.43 26.82
C ASP A 553 25.82 -9.97 26.21
N LEU A 554 26.46 -8.99 26.84
CA LEU A 554 27.72 -8.41 26.36
C LEU A 554 28.84 -9.46 26.27
N ALA A 555 28.86 -10.44 27.17
CA ALA A 555 29.82 -11.54 27.14
C ALA A 555 29.62 -12.45 25.92
N GLY A 556 28.36 -12.76 25.59
CA GLY A 556 27.98 -13.52 24.40
C GLY A 556 28.31 -12.78 23.11
N ILE A 557 27.97 -11.48 23.03
CA ILE A 557 28.31 -10.60 21.89
C ILE A 557 29.82 -10.60 21.66
N ARG A 558 30.61 -10.38 22.72
CA ARG A 558 32.07 -10.44 22.67
C ARG A 558 32.59 -11.73 22.10
N LYS A 559 32.15 -12.84 22.68
CA LYS A 559 32.61 -14.17 22.30
C LYS A 559 32.29 -14.45 20.84
N PHE A 560 31.10 -14.07 20.39
CA PHE A 560 30.65 -14.28 19.02
C PHE A 560 31.49 -13.49 18.02
N TYR A 561 31.54 -12.16 18.15
CA TYR A 561 32.23 -11.33 17.16
C TYR A 561 33.75 -11.45 17.24
N SER A 562 34.33 -11.70 18.42
CA SER A 562 35.78 -11.94 18.53
C SER A 562 36.21 -13.26 17.87
N ALA A 563 35.31 -14.24 17.76
CA ALA A 563 35.58 -15.52 17.09
C ALA A 563 35.37 -15.44 15.57
N SER A 564 34.79 -14.36 15.04
CA SER A 564 34.55 -14.20 13.61
C SER A 564 35.85 -14.05 12.83
N THR A 565 35.91 -14.72 11.68
CA THR A 565 37.03 -14.66 10.73
C THR A 565 37.01 -13.41 9.86
N ALA A 566 35.93 -12.63 9.87
CA ALA A 566 35.86 -11.37 9.12
C ALA A 566 37.01 -10.44 9.56
N PRO A 567 37.73 -9.82 8.60
CA PRO A 567 38.87 -8.97 8.94
C PRO A 567 38.41 -7.65 9.56
N ASN A 568 37.27 -7.12 9.12
CA ASN A 568 36.69 -5.89 9.64
C ASN A 568 35.29 -6.14 10.20
N ILE A 569 35.06 -5.72 11.46
CA ILE A 569 33.79 -5.88 12.18
C ILE A 569 33.53 -4.63 12.99
N PHE A 570 32.30 -4.13 12.89
CA PHE A 570 31.84 -2.99 13.68
C PHE A 570 30.43 -3.27 14.20
N THR A 571 30.28 -3.43 15.51
CA THR A 571 28.94 -3.61 16.10
C THR A 571 28.23 -2.28 16.31
N SER A 572 26.92 -2.28 16.19
CA SER A 572 26.08 -1.12 16.48
C SER A 572 24.65 -1.54 16.81
N SER A 573 23.83 -0.55 17.17
CA SER A 573 22.40 -0.71 17.43
C SER A 573 21.63 0.59 17.14
N PRO A 574 20.32 0.49 16.93
CA PRO A 574 19.58 -0.75 16.73
C PRO A 574 19.73 -1.32 15.32
N MET A 575 19.42 -2.61 15.17
CA MET A 575 19.12 -3.16 13.85
C MET A 575 17.85 -2.47 13.32
N LEU A 576 17.90 -1.92 12.12
CA LEU A 576 16.79 -1.19 11.51
C LEU A 576 15.90 -2.12 10.68
N ILE A 577 16.54 -2.91 9.80
CA ILE A 577 15.88 -3.86 8.90
C ILE A 577 16.66 -5.17 8.93
N ASP A 578 15.98 -6.28 9.15
CA ASP A 578 16.53 -7.64 9.15
C ASP A 578 15.72 -8.52 8.20
N ASP A 579 16.37 -9.03 7.15
CA ASP A 579 15.76 -9.79 6.05
C ASP A 579 14.45 -9.16 5.56
N TYR A 580 14.54 -7.89 5.15
CA TYR A 580 13.43 -7.03 4.70
C TYR A 580 12.40 -6.65 5.78
N VAL A 581 12.50 -7.15 7.02
CA VAL A 581 11.58 -6.80 8.11
C VAL A 581 12.11 -5.59 8.89
N ALA A 582 11.31 -4.53 9.02
CA ALA A 582 11.68 -3.30 9.73
C ALA A 582 11.66 -3.45 11.28
N VAL A 583 12.56 -4.28 11.80
CA VAL A 583 12.67 -4.61 13.23
C VAL A 583 12.95 -3.38 14.13
N GLY A 584 13.57 -2.33 13.58
CA GLY A 584 13.84 -1.07 14.29
C GLY A 584 12.58 -0.28 14.67
N GLU A 585 11.44 -0.52 14.03
CA GLU A 585 10.18 0.19 14.36
C GLU A 585 9.72 -0.02 15.81
N SER A 586 9.97 -1.21 16.34
CA SER A 586 9.58 -1.62 17.68
C SER A 586 10.66 -1.37 18.73
N PHE A 587 11.90 -1.07 18.35
CA PHE A 587 13.05 -1.05 19.27
C PHE A 587 12.85 -0.09 20.45
N ALA A 588 12.40 1.14 20.18
CA ALA A 588 12.19 2.15 21.21
C ALA A 588 10.83 2.03 21.94
N GLY A 589 9.95 1.10 21.53
CA GLY A 589 8.57 1.02 22.01
C GLY A 589 7.66 2.14 21.51
N TYR A 590 6.44 2.22 22.05
CA TYR A 590 5.43 3.23 21.68
C TYR A 590 5.16 4.16 22.87
N TYR A 591 5.93 5.24 22.96
CA TYR A 591 5.81 6.23 24.03
C TYR A 591 5.44 7.60 23.45
N SER A 592 4.68 8.40 24.21
CA SER A 592 4.48 9.81 23.90
C SER A 592 5.77 10.60 24.10
N SER A 593 5.89 11.77 23.46
CA SER A 593 7.05 12.64 23.63
C SER A 593 7.29 13.04 25.09
N ASP A 594 6.24 13.17 25.89
CA ASP A 594 6.36 13.48 27.32
C ASP A 594 6.83 12.27 28.12
N ALA A 595 6.29 11.07 27.86
CA ALA A 595 6.77 9.85 28.51
C ALA A 595 8.26 9.58 28.20
N LEU A 596 8.72 9.92 26.99
CA LEU A 596 10.13 9.78 26.63
C LEU A 596 11.05 10.71 27.44
N LYS A 597 10.57 11.88 27.90
CA LYS A 597 11.39 12.84 28.68
C LYS A 597 11.72 12.33 30.08
N GLU A 598 10.93 11.41 30.62
CA GLU A 598 11.13 10.80 31.94
C GLU A 598 12.32 9.82 31.97
N PHE A 599 12.68 9.24 30.83
CA PHE A 599 13.87 8.39 30.74
C PHE A 599 15.16 9.21 30.69
N ASN A 600 16.27 8.63 31.15
CA ASN A 600 17.60 9.21 30.94
C ASN A 600 17.86 9.43 29.44
N TYR A 601 18.60 10.50 29.07
CA TYR A 601 18.92 10.81 27.68
C TYR A 601 19.59 9.64 26.92
N GLU A 602 20.41 8.86 27.61
CA GLU A 602 21.16 7.72 27.06
C GLU A 602 20.40 6.38 27.18
N ASP A 603 19.16 6.42 27.69
CA ASP A 603 18.26 5.27 27.64
C ASP A 603 17.89 4.99 26.18
N SER A 604 18.00 3.73 25.76
CA SER A 604 17.75 3.33 24.38
C SER A 604 16.35 3.72 23.89
N ARG A 605 15.34 3.69 24.77
CA ARG A 605 13.96 4.07 24.44
C ARG A 605 13.85 5.55 24.12
N ARG A 606 14.49 6.43 24.91
CA ARG A 606 14.51 7.86 24.64
C ARG A 606 15.38 8.19 23.45
N HIS A 607 16.62 7.71 23.44
CA HIS A 607 17.62 8.04 22.43
C HIS A 607 17.17 7.62 21.02
N GLN A 608 16.50 6.47 20.89
CA GLN A 608 15.99 5.99 19.62
C GLN A 608 14.53 6.41 19.34
N GLY A 609 13.78 6.77 20.38
CA GLY A 609 12.37 7.19 20.28
C GLY A 609 12.15 8.66 19.98
N VAL A 610 13.17 9.52 20.08
CA VAL A 610 13.11 10.93 19.67
C VAL A 610 13.86 11.19 18.35
N ARG A 611 13.51 12.29 17.68
CA ARG A 611 14.15 12.71 16.43
C ARG A 611 15.56 13.22 16.67
N HIS A 612 16.50 12.67 15.92
CA HIS A 612 17.90 13.09 15.89
C HIS A 612 18.41 13.08 14.45
N PRO A 613 19.52 13.79 14.16
CA PRO A 613 20.37 13.43 13.04
C PRO A 613 20.74 11.94 13.15
N ARG A 614 20.74 11.22 12.04
CA ARG A 614 20.98 9.77 12.01
C ARG A 614 22.08 9.43 11.02
N THR A 615 22.84 8.39 11.34
CA THR A 615 23.73 7.71 10.41
C THR A 615 23.31 6.26 10.34
N ALA A 616 23.26 5.67 9.15
CA ALA A 616 22.93 4.27 8.96
C ALA A 616 23.71 3.68 7.78
N VAL A 617 23.83 2.35 7.80
CA VAL A 617 24.32 1.56 6.67
C VAL A 617 23.27 0.52 6.28
N ALA A 618 23.14 0.22 5.00
CA ALA A 618 22.21 -0.80 4.53
C ALA A 618 22.78 -1.60 3.36
N VAL A 619 22.39 -2.87 3.26
CA VAL A 619 22.77 -3.76 2.16
C VAL A 619 21.50 -4.21 1.43
N THR A 620 21.45 -4.00 0.12
CA THR A 620 20.31 -4.36 -0.74
C THR A 620 20.42 -5.79 -1.28
N ALA A 621 19.35 -6.28 -1.92
CA ALA A 621 19.31 -7.62 -2.49
C ALA A 621 20.27 -7.79 -3.69
N ASP A 622 20.49 -6.71 -4.43
CA ASP A 622 21.33 -6.59 -5.61
C ASP A 622 22.78 -6.22 -5.29
N ASN A 623 23.21 -6.40 -4.03
CA ASN A 623 24.60 -6.26 -3.59
C ASN A 623 25.12 -4.80 -3.58
N HIS A 624 24.26 -3.84 -3.27
CA HIS A 624 24.67 -2.45 -3.02
C HIS A 624 24.84 -2.19 -1.52
N LEU A 625 25.85 -1.39 -1.17
CA LEU A 625 25.99 -0.75 0.14
C LEU A 625 25.46 0.68 0.08
N LEU A 626 24.53 1.00 0.97
CA LEU A 626 24.06 2.36 1.20
C LEU A 626 24.72 2.92 2.46
N MET A 627 25.34 4.09 2.34
CA MET A 627 25.84 4.88 3.47
C MET A 627 24.96 6.12 3.60
N VAL A 628 24.20 6.21 4.69
CA VAL A 628 23.08 7.16 4.83
C VAL A 628 23.31 8.10 6.00
N VAL A 629 23.16 9.40 5.76
CA VAL A 629 23.08 10.43 6.80
C VAL A 629 21.81 11.25 6.65
N VAL A 630 21.09 11.43 7.76
CA VAL A 630 19.92 12.29 7.88
C VAL A 630 20.30 13.46 8.79
N ASP A 631 20.17 14.69 8.32
CA ASP A 631 20.34 15.87 9.17
C ASP A 631 19.19 16.00 10.18
N GLY A 632 19.38 16.76 11.24
CA GLY A 632 18.33 16.93 12.24
C GLY A 632 18.50 18.15 13.13
N ARG A 633 17.59 18.31 14.09
CA ARG A 633 17.57 19.43 15.07
C ARG A 633 17.31 20.81 14.46
N ARG A 634 16.74 20.89 13.25
CA ARG A 634 16.32 22.15 12.63
C ARG A 634 14.86 22.09 12.22
N ALA A 635 14.01 22.69 13.03
CA ALA A 635 12.57 22.78 12.77
C ALA A 635 12.30 23.40 11.40
N GLY A 636 11.46 22.73 10.59
CA GLY A 636 11.08 23.19 9.26
C GLY A 636 12.14 23.07 8.16
N VAL A 637 13.36 22.59 8.47
CA VAL A 637 14.44 22.37 7.48
C VAL A 637 14.81 20.90 7.43
N SER A 638 15.38 20.39 8.53
CA SER A 638 15.60 18.96 8.74
C SER A 638 15.38 18.65 10.21
N GLU A 639 14.25 18.05 10.52
CA GLU A 639 13.90 17.73 11.90
C GLU A 639 14.69 16.54 12.43
N GLY A 640 15.14 15.67 11.54
CA GLY A 640 15.75 14.39 11.86
C GLY A 640 14.70 13.30 12.05
N MET A 641 15.16 12.09 12.35
CA MET A 641 14.28 10.92 12.42
C MET A 641 14.45 10.21 13.75
N THR A 642 13.37 9.63 14.25
CA THR A 642 13.41 8.52 15.21
C THR A 642 13.98 7.28 14.51
N CYS A 643 14.42 6.29 15.28
CA CYS A 643 14.82 5.00 14.70
C CYS A 643 13.68 4.35 13.88
N ARG A 644 12.44 4.48 14.36
CA ARG A 644 11.25 3.99 13.65
C ARG A 644 11.06 4.67 12.30
N GLU A 645 11.15 6.00 12.27
CA GLU A 645 11.01 6.77 11.03
C GLU A 645 12.15 6.42 10.07
N LEU A 646 13.37 6.28 10.55
CA LEU A 646 14.52 5.89 9.73
C LEU A 646 14.35 4.48 9.13
N ALA A 647 13.95 3.49 9.93
CA ALA A 647 13.71 2.13 9.43
C ALA A 647 12.65 2.11 8.32
N ARG A 648 11.55 2.85 8.51
CA ARG A 648 10.51 3.01 7.49
C ARG A 648 11.01 3.76 6.27
N PHE A 649 11.78 4.82 6.46
CA PHE A 649 12.31 5.65 5.38
C PHE A 649 13.20 4.81 4.47
N LEU A 650 14.11 4.02 5.05
CA LEU A 650 14.96 3.11 4.31
C LEU A 650 14.15 2.03 3.59
N LYS A 651 13.15 1.45 4.27
CA LYS A 651 12.27 0.43 3.70
C LYS A 651 11.49 0.95 2.48
N VAL A 652 10.94 2.16 2.57
CA VAL A 652 10.12 2.77 1.49
C VAL A 652 10.96 3.26 0.32
N ASN A 653 12.12 3.87 0.58
CA ASN A 653 12.92 4.51 -0.48
C ASN A 653 13.94 3.57 -1.13
N PHE A 654 14.41 2.55 -0.40
CA PHE A 654 15.49 1.67 -0.88
C PHE A 654 15.19 0.17 -0.71
N ASN A 655 14.21 -0.19 0.11
CA ASN A 655 13.83 -1.58 0.43
C ASN A 655 15.04 -2.52 0.67
N PRO A 656 16.03 -2.15 1.49
CA PRO A 656 17.23 -2.96 1.66
C PRO A 656 16.89 -4.28 2.37
N ARG A 657 17.73 -5.29 2.14
CA ARG A 657 17.62 -6.58 2.83
C ARG A 657 18.00 -6.44 4.30
N TYR A 658 19.08 -5.72 4.58
CA TYR A 658 19.56 -5.45 5.92
C TYR A 658 19.89 -3.98 6.11
N ALA A 659 19.60 -3.41 7.27
CA ALA A 659 20.01 -2.05 7.62
C ALA A 659 20.33 -1.94 9.11
N LEU A 660 21.42 -1.24 9.42
CA LEU A 660 21.92 -1.04 10.77
C LEU A 660 22.07 0.45 11.07
N ASN A 661 21.50 0.89 12.19
CA ASN A 661 21.74 2.24 12.69
C ASN A 661 23.18 2.34 13.19
N MET A 662 23.86 3.41 12.80
CA MET A 662 25.19 3.76 13.29
C MET A 662 25.08 4.85 14.37
N ASP A 663 26.21 5.23 14.95
CA ASP A 663 26.24 6.38 15.84
C ASP A 663 25.77 7.65 15.12
N GLY A 664 25.01 8.50 15.80
CA GLY A 664 24.36 9.64 15.18
C GLY A 664 24.29 10.85 16.10
N GLY A 665 23.27 11.69 15.90
CA GLY A 665 23.17 12.97 16.60
C GLY A 665 24.30 13.91 16.19
N GLY A 666 25.09 14.39 17.16
CA GLY A 666 26.16 15.36 16.91
C GLY A 666 27.29 14.82 16.03
N SER A 667 27.50 13.50 15.99
CA SER A 667 28.55 12.87 15.18
C SER A 667 28.17 12.63 13.71
N SER A 668 26.89 12.74 13.35
CA SER A 668 26.40 12.42 12.00
C SER A 668 27.07 13.29 10.95
N THR A 669 27.96 12.69 10.16
CA THR A 669 28.81 13.39 9.19
C THR A 669 29.07 12.49 8.01
N LEU A 670 28.81 12.99 6.80
CA LEU A 670 29.14 12.37 5.53
C LEU A 670 29.99 13.36 4.71
N CYS A 671 31.12 12.87 4.22
CA CYS A 671 31.99 13.59 3.29
C CYS A 671 31.99 12.88 1.94
N VAL A 672 31.84 13.62 0.85
CA VAL A 672 31.73 13.09 -0.51
C VAL A 672 32.56 13.94 -1.47
N GLU A 673 33.47 13.30 -2.20
CA GLU A 673 34.46 13.99 -3.01
C GLU A 673 33.82 14.98 -4.01
N GLY A 674 34.29 16.23 -3.93
CA GLY A 674 33.81 17.31 -4.79
C GLY A 674 32.34 17.70 -4.59
N GLN A 675 31.68 17.25 -3.52
CA GLN A 675 30.34 17.69 -3.12
C GLN A 675 30.40 18.46 -1.79
N GLY A 676 29.31 19.17 -1.47
CA GLY A 676 29.20 19.90 -0.21
C GLY A 676 30.19 21.06 -0.08
N ASP A 677 30.76 21.22 1.11
CA ASP A 677 31.78 22.24 1.35
C ASP A 677 33.05 22.02 0.50
N PRO A 678 33.56 23.03 -0.22
CA PRO A 678 34.72 22.86 -1.11
C PRO A 678 36.04 22.49 -0.41
N GLY A 679 36.20 22.80 0.88
CA GLY A 679 37.43 22.54 1.63
C GLY A 679 37.41 21.25 2.46
N THR A 680 36.22 20.84 2.91
CA THR A 680 36.05 19.67 3.78
C THR A 680 35.32 18.51 3.10
N HIS A 681 34.64 18.75 1.97
CA HIS A 681 33.76 17.79 1.29
C HIS A 681 32.55 17.32 2.11
N VAL A 682 32.25 17.98 3.22
CA VAL A 682 31.10 17.66 4.07
C VAL A 682 29.82 18.07 3.36
N VAL A 683 28.93 17.11 3.09
CA VAL A 683 27.67 17.36 2.35
C VAL A 683 26.52 17.76 3.26
N ASN A 684 26.46 17.15 4.44
CA ASN A 684 25.40 17.41 5.42
C ASN A 684 25.77 18.61 6.31
N TYR A 685 24.92 18.93 7.29
CA TYR A 685 25.15 20.03 8.23
C TYR A 685 25.30 19.52 9.67
N PRO A 686 26.46 18.95 10.03
CA PRO A 686 26.73 18.41 11.36
C PRO A 686 26.40 19.40 12.49
N THR A 687 26.03 18.87 13.66
CA THR A 687 25.42 19.67 14.73
C THR A 687 26.22 19.73 16.04
N ASP A 688 27.46 19.23 16.07
CA ASP A 688 28.25 19.19 17.31
C ASP A 688 28.61 20.61 17.79
N ASN A 689 28.87 21.53 16.87
CA ASN A 689 29.14 22.95 17.16
C ASN A 689 27.86 23.79 17.41
N LYS A 690 26.68 23.19 17.28
CA LYS A 690 25.35 23.82 17.42
C LYS A 690 25.06 24.96 16.42
N ARG A 691 25.73 24.99 15.26
CA ARG A 691 25.53 25.98 14.19
C ARG A 691 24.90 25.35 12.95
N TYR A 692 24.46 26.18 12.00
CA TYR A 692 24.04 25.73 10.67
C TYR A 692 25.16 25.96 9.66
N ASP A 693 26.13 25.07 9.70
CA ASP A 693 27.27 25.09 8.80
C ASP A 693 27.78 23.65 8.56
N HIS A 694 28.73 23.51 7.64
CA HIS A 694 29.41 22.25 7.35
C HIS A 694 30.59 21.98 8.31
N ALA A 695 30.79 22.82 9.34
CA ALA A 695 31.96 22.79 10.23
C ALA A 695 31.67 22.14 11.60
N GLY A 696 30.45 21.65 11.83
CA GLY A 696 30.02 21.07 13.10
C GLY A 696 30.42 19.60 13.33
N GLU A 697 31.47 19.12 12.65
CA GLU A 697 31.90 17.73 12.75
C GLU A 697 32.41 17.39 14.16
N ARG A 698 31.97 16.26 14.72
CA ARG A 698 32.56 15.72 15.95
C ARG A 698 33.92 15.09 15.65
N HIS A 699 34.86 15.22 16.58
CA HIS A 699 36.12 14.48 16.52
C HIS A 699 35.90 13.04 16.98
N LEU A 700 36.21 12.07 16.12
CA LEU A 700 35.96 10.65 16.34
C LEU A 700 37.24 9.85 16.15
N TYR A 701 37.33 8.70 16.80
CA TYR A 701 38.44 7.75 16.60
C TYR A 701 38.15 6.73 15.50
N SER A 702 36.90 6.62 15.04
CA SER A 702 36.50 5.59 14.09
C SER A 702 35.63 6.14 12.96
N HIS A 703 35.93 5.70 11.74
CA HIS A 703 35.29 6.15 10.50
C HIS A 703 35.17 5.01 9.51
N PHE A 704 34.21 5.10 8.61
CA PHE A 704 34.14 4.28 7.41
C PHE A 704 34.62 5.11 6.23
N VAL A 705 35.53 4.57 5.42
CA VAL A 705 36.05 5.24 4.23
C VAL A 705 35.96 4.33 3.03
N LEU A 706 35.48 4.87 1.91
CA LEU A 706 35.47 4.20 0.62
C LEU A 706 36.64 4.74 -0.20
N VAL A 707 37.60 3.90 -0.54
CA VAL A 707 38.82 4.29 -1.28
C VAL A 707 38.81 3.70 -2.67
N ARG A 708 39.35 4.43 -3.67
CA ARG A 708 39.56 3.89 -5.02
C ARG A 708 40.70 2.88 -5.01
N GLU A 709 40.59 1.86 -5.85
CA GLU A 709 41.63 0.84 -6.09
C GLU A 709 42.31 0.99 -7.45
#